data_AF-A0A9X2FI24-F1
#
_entry.id   AF-A0A9X2FI24-F1
#
_cell.length_a   1.000
_cell.length_b   1.000
_cell.length_c   1.000
_cell.angle_alpha   90.00
_cell.angle_beta   90.00
_cell.angle_gamma   90.00
#
_symmetry.space_group_name_H-M   'P 1'
#
loop_
_entity.id
_entity.type
_entity.pdbx_description
1 polymer ?
#
loop_
_entity_poly.entity_id
_entity_poly.type
_entity_poly.pdbx_seq_one_letter_code
_entity_poly.pdbx_strand_id
1 'polypeptide(L)'
;MNAPKIKSFKRIIPMIYAYTTPNDISHNCWTKIGYTASQSVEDRIKQQSHTIDAKVKLLWRGNARFEDGSDETFTDHDFHDYLVQKRHIERKPQTEWFHIDGDTSHEYFHEFADRDYGDVHGNDQQVQYQLRKEQQVAVDKTIAYFLKNGEGSEFLWNAKPRFGKTLTAYDLVREMQMQNVLVVTNRPSIANSWFDDFDKFIAWQTNLKFVSETDALKNRPVLSRQEFINAISDGNNYGQVVFESLQGLKGSVYFGGDYDKLKWIQDLDWDLLIIDEAHEGVDTYKTDKAFDKIKRKYTLHLTGTPFKALARGKFAADQIYNWSYADEQQAKADWNEDLEGGSSPYAVMPRLNMFTYQLSEMMADTLKQGVELDTGDKADPAFDLNEFFRTQGGKFVYDEAVDHFLDLLTTGEKYPFSTPELREELAHTFWLLNRVDSAKALAKKLNDHERFPVFKDYKVILAAGDGKLDDDQLDEDQLDKVNEKAFDRVQRATKEVDKTITLSVGQLTTGVTVKPWSAVLMLSSMKSPAEYMQAAFRAQNPYTFERNGQLVQKENAYVFDFDPTRTLTIFDEFANDLMAETSNGKGTAAEHEANIRKLLNFFPVIGEDDEGKMVELDAKQVMSIPRHLKAQQVVDKKFMSNYLFTNISRIFGAPAEVREILNGLVTAKEGKTKKSDQDAIEGAEDVSVNDEGEVEIPKERVIGKSKDLFGDKVYSDLGDQLVDSVYENDSTDFNSAAKDISKQITGSLHKEVIDRVTEDYGLTKREANRQQKRLEKETEQEFKRVADEFNDQKKIADATYSKEQDAARDQNEFNEAKAKYETTINGIMEDFNSKIRDHVKKTVEDVPNKVVERVEKNEEQKKLNNVEEDARAHLRGFSRTIPSFIMAYGDENLILQNFDDYTEDDVFKEVTGITEDQFRFLRDGGDYIDAETNENKHFEGHLFDEVVFNDSIQQFLEKKNQLSNYFEDNSEEDIFDYIPPQKTNQIFTPKAVVKHMVDDLEANNPGIFDDPDKTFADLYMKSGLYITEIVKRLFRSEKMKQLFPDDHERIKHIMEHQVYGFAPTRIIYLIATNYIFGFNMNLKDSLMDKHFKQIDAAKYAQEGTLQDIVQREFGEEQ
;
A
#
# COMPACT_ATOMS: atom_id res chain seq x y z
N MET A 1 -9.39 9.83 29.46
CA MET A 1 -9.52 9.64 28.01
C MET A 1 -10.76 8.80 27.77
N ASN A 2 -11.44 8.89 26.63
CA ASN A 2 -12.58 8.02 26.35
C ASN A 2 -12.07 6.77 25.61
N ALA A 3 -12.43 5.58 26.11
CA ALA A 3 -12.13 4.32 25.43
C ALA A 3 -12.66 4.34 23.98
N PRO A 4 -11.97 3.70 23.01
CA PRO A 4 -12.39 3.68 21.62
C PRO A 4 -13.76 2.99 21.51
N LYS A 5 -14.67 3.57 20.73
CA LYS A 5 -16.01 3.00 20.51
C LYS A 5 -15.94 1.87 19.47
N ILE A 6 -15.43 0.72 19.89
CA ILE A 6 -15.43 -0.50 19.07
C ILE A 6 -16.68 -1.31 19.43
N LYS A 7 -17.54 -1.49 18.44
CA LYS A 7 -18.74 -2.34 18.51
C LYS A 7 -18.85 -3.12 17.20
N SER A 8 -18.27 -4.31 17.16
CA SER A 8 -18.27 -5.20 16.00
C SER A 8 -19.65 -5.80 15.77
N PHE A 9 -20.38 -6.11 16.83
CA PHE A 9 -21.61 -6.88 16.75
C PHE A 9 -22.85 -6.10 17.23
N LYS A 10 -23.98 -6.36 16.58
CA LYS A 10 -25.30 -5.93 17.05
C LYS A 10 -26.18 -7.14 17.33
N ARG A 11 -27.03 -7.02 18.33
CA ARG A 11 -28.11 -7.99 18.55
C ARG A 11 -29.14 -7.85 17.44
N ILE A 12 -29.59 -8.99 16.93
CA ILE A 12 -30.70 -9.05 15.99
C ILE A 12 -31.79 -9.99 16.50
N ILE A 13 -33.03 -9.68 16.13
CA ILE A 13 -34.20 -10.53 16.32
C ILE A 13 -34.90 -10.59 14.97
N PRO A 14 -34.51 -11.55 14.09
CA PRO A 14 -35.14 -11.75 12.80
C PRO A 14 -36.63 -12.07 12.94
N MET A 15 -37.47 -11.26 12.32
CA MET A 15 -38.93 -11.37 12.37
C MET A 15 -39.49 -11.23 10.96
N ILE A 16 -40.43 -12.12 10.62
CA ILE A 16 -41.37 -11.90 9.53
C ILE A 16 -42.64 -11.32 10.12
N TYR A 17 -43.24 -10.37 9.42
CA TYR A 17 -44.52 -9.80 9.78
C TYR A 17 -45.40 -9.63 8.56
N ALA A 18 -46.71 -9.68 8.80
CA ALA A 18 -47.71 -9.46 7.78
C ALA A 18 -48.70 -8.38 8.20
N TYR A 19 -49.02 -7.46 7.30
CA TYR A 19 -50.03 -6.45 7.54
C TYR A 19 -50.87 -6.15 6.30
N THR A 20 -52.01 -5.51 6.53
CA THR A 20 -52.87 -4.99 5.46
C THR A 20 -53.21 -3.52 5.72
N THR A 21 -53.74 -2.84 4.71
CA THR A 21 -54.21 -1.44 4.79
C THR A 21 -55.73 -1.39 4.56
N PRO A 22 -56.56 -1.54 5.61
CA PRO A 22 -58.00 -1.75 5.45
C PRO A 22 -58.76 -0.61 4.76
N ASN A 23 -58.17 0.58 4.71
CA ASN A 23 -58.75 1.77 4.10
C ASN A 23 -58.39 1.91 2.61
N ASP A 24 -57.48 1.09 2.09
CA ASP A 24 -57.09 1.09 0.67
C ASP A 24 -57.81 -0.04 -0.07
N ILE A 25 -58.75 0.34 -0.94
CA ILE A 25 -59.56 -0.60 -1.72
C ILE A 25 -58.68 -1.44 -2.66
N SER A 26 -57.50 -0.92 -3.07
CA SER A 26 -56.55 -1.62 -3.94
C SER A 26 -55.72 -2.70 -3.23
N HIS A 27 -55.78 -2.76 -1.90
CA HIS A 27 -55.16 -3.78 -1.06
C HIS A 27 -56.17 -4.73 -0.41
N ASN A 28 -57.43 -4.69 -0.86
CA ASN A 28 -58.42 -5.67 -0.42
C ASN A 28 -58.03 -7.06 -0.91
N CYS A 29 -58.00 -8.05 -0.01
CA CYS A 29 -57.46 -9.40 -0.25
C CYS A 29 -55.94 -9.46 -0.55
N TRP A 30 -55.20 -8.38 -0.31
CA TRP A 30 -53.74 -8.36 -0.39
C TRP A 30 -53.11 -8.17 0.99
N THR A 31 -52.11 -8.99 1.27
CA THR A 31 -51.31 -8.95 2.50
C THR A 31 -49.87 -8.59 2.14
N LYS A 32 -49.32 -7.58 2.80
CA LYS A 32 -47.90 -7.26 2.71
C LYS A 32 -47.13 -8.10 3.72
N ILE A 33 -46.11 -8.80 3.26
CA ILE A 33 -45.26 -9.68 4.08
C ILE A 33 -43.83 -9.15 4.02
N GLY A 34 -43.28 -8.71 5.15
CA GLY A 34 -41.96 -8.10 5.20
C GLY A 34 -41.08 -8.63 6.32
N TYR A 35 -39.80 -8.25 6.28
CA TYR A 35 -38.79 -8.63 7.26
C TYR A 35 -38.28 -7.46 8.11
N THR A 36 -37.95 -7.74 9.38
CA THR A 36 -37.16 -6.86 10.24
C THR A 36 -36.25 -7.68 11.14
N ALA A 37 -35.03 -7.21 11.37
CA ALA A 37 -34.08 -7.87 12.28
C ALA A 37 -33.56 -6.96 13.40
N SER A 38 -33.61 -5.63 13.20
CA SER A 38 -32.95 -4.65 14.09
C SER A 38 -33.94 -3.76 14.84
N GLN A 39 -35.22 -3.74 14.46
CA GLN A 39 -36.25 -2.88 15.03
C GLN A 39 -37.52 -3.67 15.31
N SER A 40 -38.40 -3.14 16.18
CA SER A 40 -39.70 -3.75 16.43
C SER A 40 -40.55 -3.75 15.16
N VAL A 41 -41.44 -4.75 15.03
CA VAL A 41 -42.37 -4.85 13.88
C VAL A 41 -43.24 -3.59 13.78
N GLU A 42 -43.68 -3.06 14.92
CA GLU A 42 -44.51 -1.86 15.01
C GLU A 42 -43.77 -0.61 14.54
N ASP A 43 -42.52 -0.41 14.97
CA ASP A 43 -41.70 0.73 14.53
C ASP A 43 -41.39 0.65 13.04
N ARG A 44 -41.13 -0.57 12.54
CA ARG A 44 -40.88 -0.83 11.12
C ARG A 44 -42.10 -0.51 10.26
N ILE A 45 -43.28 -1.00 10.65
CA ILE A 45 -44.54 -0.68 9.98
C ILE A 45 -44.83 0.83 10.04
N LYS A 46 -44.52 1.47 11.16
CA LYS A 46 -44.69 2.92 11.31
C LYS A 46 -43.80 3.69 10.33
N GLN A 47 -42.54 3.30 10.12
CA GLN A 47 -41.66 3.93 9.14
C GLN A 47 -42.21 3.82 7.71
N GLN A 48 -42.74 2.65 7.33
CA GLN A 48 -43.35 2.45 6.01
C GLN A 48 -44.67 3.23 5.84
N SER A 49 -45.49 3.29 6.89
CA SER A 49 -46.82 3.93 6.83
C SER A 49 -46.81 5.45 7.00
N HIS A 50 -45.78 6.02 7.64
CA HIS A 50 -45.67 7.47 7.85
C HIS A 50 -45.56 8.27 6.54
N THR A 51 -45.10 7.62 5.47
CA THR A 51 -44.94 8.20 4.13
C THR A 51 -46.27 8.30 3.36
N ILE A 52 -47.32 7.58 3.77
CA ILE A 52 -48.56 7.37 2.96
C ILE A 52 -49.86 7.72 3.72
N ASP A 53 -49.82 8.12 5.01
CA ASP A 53 -51.00 8.41 5.86
C ASP A 53 -52.09 7.30 5.80
N ALA A 54 -51.66 6.05 5.63
CA ALA A 54 -52.52 4.89 5.51
C ALA A 54 -52.70 4.20 6.87
N LYS A 55 -53.95 3.89 7.26
CA LYS A 55 -54.19 3.04 8.45
C LYS A 55 -53.70 1.62 8.16
N VAL A 56 -52.71 1.17 8.93
CA VAL A 56 -52.20 -0.20 8.88
C VAL A 56 -52.83 -1.06 9.96
N LYS A 57 -53.16 -2.31 9.61
CA LYS A 57 -53.55 -3.36 10.55
C LYS A 57 -52.53 -4.50 10.46
N LEU A 58 -51.74 -4.68 11.52
CA LEU A 58 -50.87 -5.86 11.70
C LEU A 58 -51.77 -7.12 11.78
N LEU A 59 -51.45 -8.13 10.98
CA LEU A 59 -52.17 -9.41 10.94
C LEU A 59 -51.47 -10.43 11.83
N TRP A 60 -50.18 -10.66 11.60
CA TRP A 60 -49.36 -11.57 12.40
C TRP A 60 -47.87 -11.18 12.35
N ARG A 61 -47.08 -11.78 13.24
CA ARG A 61 -45.61 -11.74 13.22
C ARG A 61 -45.04 -13.04 13.80
N GLY A 62 -43.91 -13.49 13.27
CA GLY A 62 -43.22 -14.71 13.70
C GLY A 62 -41.71 -14.57 13.64
N ASN A 63 -40.99 -15.40 14.41
CA ASN A 63 -39.53 -15.44 14.40
C ASN A 63 -39.03 -16.03 13.08
N ALA A 64 -38.13 -15.35 12.38
CA ALA A 64 -37.58 -15.84 11.12
C ALA A 64 -36.44 -16.85 11.36
N ARG A 65 -36.79 -17.97 12.02
CA ARG A 65 -35.90 -19.08 12.37
C ARG A 65 -36.59 -20.39 12.07
N PHE A 66 -35.88 -21.35 11.48
CA PHE A 66 -36.40 -22.69 11.26
C PHE A 66 -36.54 -23.43 12.59
N GLU A 67 -37.66 -24.12 12.77
CA GLU A 67 -38.01 -24.88 13.99
C GLU A 67 -37.65 -26.38 13.87
N ASP A 68 -36.93 -26.77 12.81
CA ASP A 68 -36.45 -28.13 12.51
C ASP A 68 -35.26 -28.60 13.38
N GLY A 69 -34.84 -27.77 14.34
CA GLY A 69 -33.68 -28.00 15.20
C GLY A 69 -32.33 -27.61 14.58
N SER A 70 -32.29 -27.09 13.35
CA SER A 70 -31.09 -26.52 12.73
C SER A 70 -30.73 -25.14 13.30
N ASP A 71 -31.72 -24.45 13.88
CA ASP A 71 -31.60 -23.12 14.46
C ASP A 71 -31.17 -22.04 13.44
N GLU A 72 -31.24 -22.34 12.13
CA GLU A 72 -30.94 -21.44 11.01
C GLU A 72 -31.99 -20.33 10.88
N THR A 73 -31.58 -19.15 10.43
CA THR A 73 -32.48 -18.01 10.19
C THR A 73 -32.77 -17.82 8.71
N PHE A 74 -33.95 -17.28 8.40
CA PHE A 74 -34.38 -16.95 7.03
C PHE A 74 -34.85 -15.50 6.92
N THR A 75 -35.09 -15.04 5.71
CA THR A 75 -35.57 -13.70 5.36
C THR A 75 -36.96 -13.75 4.73
N ASP A 76 -37.54 -12.57 4.50
CA ASP A 76 -38.78 -12.44 3.74
C ASP A 76 -38.66 -12.97 2.32
N HIS A 77 -37.51 -12.77 1.66
CA HIS A 77 -37.26 -13.27 0.32
C HIS A 77 -37.38 -14.80 0.25
N ASP A 78 -36.82 -15.52 1.22
CA ASP A 78 -36.90 -16.98 1.29
C ASP A 78 -38.36 -17.45 1.43
N PHE A 79 -39.15 -16.74 2.25
CA PHE A 79 -40.57 -17.04 2.43
C PHE A 79 -41.43 -16.61 1.24
N HIS A 80 -41.10 -15.48 0.59
CA HIS A 80 -41.75 -15.02 -0.64
C HIS A 80 -41.57 -16.04 -1.76
N ASP A 81 -40.36 -16.57 -1.91
CA ASP A 81 -40.07 -17.62 -2.89
C ASP A 81 -40.88 -18.88 -2.61
N TYR A 82 -40.98 -19.31 -1.35
CA TYR A 82 -41.86 -20.41 -0.96
C TYR A 82 -43.34 -20.15 -1.35
N LEU A 83 -43.87 -18.96 -1.06
CA LEU A 83 -45.25 -18.60 -1.38
C LEU A 83 -45.52 -18.61 -2.90
N VAL A 84 -44.62 -18.07 -3.71
CA VAL A 84 -44.79 -18.00 -5.16
C VAL A 84 -44.55 -19.36 -5.81
N GLN A 85 -43.47 -20.04 -5.44
CA GLN A 85 -43.02 -21.24 -6.15
C GLN A 85 -43.73 -22.51 -5.68
N LYS A 86 -43.91 -22.68 -4.37
CA LYS A 86 -44.47 -23.92 -3.79
C LYS A 86 -45.97 -23.82 -3.52
N ARG A 87 -46.47 -22.63 -3.17
CA ARG A 87 -47.91 -22.39 -2.89
C ARG A 87 -48.66 -21.66 -4.01
N HIS A 88 -47.96 -21.22 -5.07
CA HIS A 88 -48.55 -20.56 -6.25
C HIS A 88 -49.40 -19.33 -5.91
N ILE A 89 -48.98 -18.57 -4.89
CA ILE A 89 -49.65 -17.33 -4.48
C ILE A 89 -49.26 -16.19 -5.42
N GLU A 90 -50.26 -15.44 -5.89
CA GLU A 90 -50.04 -14.28 -6.74
C GLU A 90 -49.33 -13.16 -5.96
N ARG A 91 -48.20 -12.68 -6.49
CA ARG A 91 -47.40 -11.57 -5.95
C ARG A 91 -47.48 -10.38 -6.91
N LYS A 92 -47.76 -9.17 -6.41
CA LYS A 92 -47.66 -7.94 -7.22
C LYS A 92 -46.18 -7.76 -7.66
N PRO A 93 -45.89 -7.57 -8.96
CA PRO A 93 -44.51 -7.48 -9.46
C PRO A 93 -43.69 -6.43 -8.71
N GLN A 94 -42.46 -6.78 -8.32
CA GLN A 94 -41.52 -5.90 -7.61
C GLN A 94 -42.10 -5.30 -6.32
N THR A 95 -42.96 -6.03 -5.60
CA THR A 95 -43.47 -5.59 -4.30
C THR A 95 -43.54 -6.75 -3.31
N GLU A 96 -43.78 -6.44 -2.04
CA GLU A 96 -43.99 -7.40 -0.95
C GLU A 96 -45.47 -7.79 -0.75
N TRP A 97 -46.35 -7.48 -1.71
CA TRP A 97 -47.79 -7.72 -1.61
C TRP A 97 -48.18 -9.04 -2.27
N PHE A 98 -48.89 -9.88 -1.52
CA PHE A 98 -49.37 -11.20 -1.92
C PHE A 98 -50.89 -11.28 -1.84
N HIS A 99 -51.54 -11.89 -2.82
CA HIS A 99 -53.00 -12.09 -2.84
C HIS A 99 -53.37 -13.30 -1.96
N ILE A 100 -53.27 -13.09 -0.66
CA ILE A 100 -53.50 -14.07 0.40
C ILE A 100 -54.04 -13.35 1.63
N ASP A 101 -54.92 -14.00 2.41
CA ASP A 101 -55.40 -13.45 3.67
C ASP A 101 -54.39 -13.66 4.82
N GLY A 102 -54.64 -12.99 5.94
CA GLY A 102 -53.76 -13.02 7.10
C GLY A 102 -53.65 -14.39 7.76
N ASP A 103 -54.74 -15.17 7.80
CA ASP A 103 -54.77 -16.44 8.52
C ASP A 103 -54.03 -17.51 7.70
N THR A 104 -54.34 -17.62 6.39
CA THR A 104 -53.65 -18.58 5.50
C THR A 104 -52.17 -18.24 5.33
N SER A 105 -51.79 -16.96 5.25
CA SER A 105 -50.36 -16.58 5.20
C SER A 105 -49.60 -16.95 6.48
N HIS A 106 -50.26 -16.95 7.63
CA HIS A 106 -49.65 -17.36 8.90
C HIS A 106 -49.50 -18.88 8.99
N GLU A 107 -50.49 -19.64 8.53
CA GLU A 107 -50.40 -21.10 8.43
C GLU A 107 -49.21 -21.51 7.54
N TYR A 108 -49.09 -20.90 6.35
CA TYR A 108 -47.95 -21.14 5.46
C TYR A 108 -46.61 -20.71 6.04
N PHE A 109 -46.58 -19.68 6.88
CA PHE A 109 -45.37 -19.29 7.59
C PHE A 109 -44.92 -20.38 8.58
N HIS A 110 -45.85 -20.96 9.34
CA HIS A 110 -45.53 -22.07 10.25
C HIS A 110 -45.08 -23.32 9.49
N GLU A 111 -45.79 -23.71 8.43
CA GLU A 111 -45.37 -24.83 7.57
C GLU A 111 -43.97 -24.62 6.97
N PHE A 112 -43.66 -23.38 6.58
CA PHE A 112 -42.33 -23.00 6.08
C PHE A 112 -41.25 -23.07 7.18
N ALA A 113 -41.54 -22.54 8.37
CA ALA A 113 -40.62 -22.52 9.51
C ALA A 113 -40.33 -23.94 10.04
N ASP A 114 -41.34 -24.81 10.06
CA ASP A 114 -41.22 -26.22 10.47
C ASP A 114 -40.57 -27.10 9.39
N ARG A 115 -40.35 -26.55 8.19
CA ARG A 115 -39.97 -27.29 6.98
C ARG A 115 -40.92 -28.47 6.67
N ASP A 116 -42.17 -28.38 7.11
CA ASP A 116 -43.20 -29.42 6.98
C ASP A 116 -43.96 -29.29 5.64
N TYR A 117 -43.23 -29.35 4.53
CA TYR A 117 -43.78 -29.29 3.18
C TYR A 117 -43.36 -30.50 2.31
N GLY A 118 -43.11 -31.64 2.97
CA GLY A 118 -42.71 -32.91 2.34
C GLY A 118 -43.70 -33.50 1.34
N ASP A 119 -44.94 -33.01 1.30
CA ASP A 119 -46.01 -33.47 0.41
C ASP A 119 -46.07 -32.74 -0.95
N VAL A 120 -45.23 -31.73 -1.20
CA VAL A 120 -45.13 -31.06 -2.50
C VAL A 120 -43.90 -31.56 -3.25
N HIS A 121 -44.03 -32.67 -3.97
CA HIS A 121 -42.97 -33.23 -4.82
C HIS A 121 -42.49 -32.22 -5.89
N GLY A 122 -41.37 -31.56 -5.63
CA GLY A 122 -40.60 -30.79 -6.62
C GLY A 122 -39.19 -30.51 -6.11
N ASN A 123 -38.17 -31.01 -6.82
CA ASN A 123 -36.73 -30.94 -6.49
C ASN A 123 -36.29 -29.62 -5.82
N ASP A 124 -35.59 -29.73 -4.70
CA ASP A 124 -35.40 -28.71 -3.65
C ASP A 124 -34.33 -27.63 -3.86
N GLN A 125 -33.92 -27.28 -5.09
CA GLN A 125 -32.80 -26.33 -5.26
C GLN A 125 -32.97 -25.26 -6.36
N GLN A 126 -34.15 -25.08 -6.93
CA GLN A 126 -34.36 -24.12 -8.03
C GLN A 126 -34.69 -22.71 -7.49
N VAL A 127 -33.66 -21.92 -7.20
CA VAL A 127 -33.83 -20.54 -6.68
C VAL A 127 -33.74 -19.54 -7.83
N GLN A 128 -34.78 -18.72 -8.03
CA GLN A 128 -34.70 -17.59 -8.97
C GLN A 128 -33.83 -16.49 -8.36
N TYR A 129 -33.02 -15.83 -9.19
CA TYR A 129 -32.22 -14.69 -8.77
C TYR A 129 -32.59 -13.47 -9.58
N GLN A 130 -32.42 -12.30 -8.98
CA GLN A 130 -32.52 -11.01 -9.63
C GLN A 130 -31.19 -10.29 -9.44
N LEU A 131 -30.61 -9.79 -10.53
CA LEU A 131 -29.42 -8.94 -10.43
C LEU A 131 -29.78 -7.62 -9.75
N ARG A 132 -28.84 -7.13 -8.94
CA ARG A 132 -28.91 -5.76 -8.42
C ARG A 132 -28.69 -4.77 -9.55
N LYS A 133 -29.16 -3.54 -9.38
CA LYS A 133 -29.13 -2.50 -10.42
C LYS A 133 -27.73 -2.28 -10.99
N GLU A 134 -26.71 -2.21 -10.14
CA GLU A 134 -25.31 -2.05 -10.54
C GLU A 134 -24.75 -3.27 -11.28
N GLN A 135 -25.24 -4.47 -10.97
CA GLN A 135 -24.83 -5.69 -11.66
C GLN A 135 -25.44 -5.70 -13.07
N GLN A 136 -26.71 -5.33 -13.20
CA GLN A 136 -27.37 -5.19 -14.50
C GLN A 136 -26.67 -4.13 -15.36
N VAL A 137 -26.32 -2.97 -14.80
CA VAL A 137 -25.57 -1.92 -15.53
C VAL A 137 -24.21 -2.44 -16.03
N ALA A 138 -23.53 -3.29 -15.24
CA ALA A 138 -22.28 -3.91 -15.68
C ALA A 138 -22.50 -4.83 -16.90
N VAL A 139 -23.55 -5.66 -16.87
CA VAL A 139 -23.96 -6.52 -17.98
C VAL A 139 -24.30 -5.68 -19.21
N ASP A 140 -25.21 -4.71 -19.09
CA ASP A 140 -25.68 -3.87 -20.18
C ASP A 140 -24.53 -3.14 -20.89
N LYS A 141 -23.60 -2.54 -20.12
CA LYS A 141 -22.42 -1.87 -20.67
C LYS A 141 -21.49 -2.83 -21.41
N THR A 142 -21.30 -4.03 -20.87
CA THR A 142 -20.44 -5.06 -21.48
C THR A 142 -21.04 -5.54 -22.80
N ILE A 143 -22.35 -5.82 -22.82
CA ILE A 143 -23.07 -6.20 -24.05
C ILE A 143 -22.96 -5.08 -25.09
N ALA A 144 -23.26 -3.84 -24.72
CA ALA A 144 -23.17 -2.70 -25.64
C ALA A 144 -21.75 -2.53 -26.21
N TYR A 145 -20.72 -2.73 -25.39
CA TYR A 145 -19.33 -2.64 -25.80
C TYR A 145 -18.93 -3.79 -26.74
N PHE A 146 -19.28 -5.04 -26.42
CA PHE A 146 -19.00 -6.20 -27.26
C PHE A 146 -19.71 -6.13 -28.62
N LEU A 147 -20.97 -5.69 -28.64
CA LEU A 147 -21.71 -5.52 -29.89
C LEU A 147 -21.15 -4.38 -30.76
N LYS A 148 -20.64 -3.31 -30.15
CA LYS A 148 -20.04 -2.18 -30.85
C LYS A 148 -18.69 -2.53 -31.49
N ASN A 149 -17.85 -3.29 -30.79
CA ASN A 149 -16.45 -3.52 -31.19
C ASN A 149 -16.21 -4.88 -31.88
N GLY A 150 -17.14 -5.83 -31.78
CA GLY A 150 -17.08 -7.11 -32.48
C GLY A 150 -16.12 -8.14 -31.85
N GLU A 151 -15.81 -9.20 -32.61
CA GLU A 151 -14.96 -10.30 -32.12
C GLU A 151 -13.53 -9.84 -31.80
N GLY A 152 -12.96 -10.37 -30.72
CA GLY A 152 -11.67 -9.98 -30.16
C GLY A 152 -11.75 -8.85 -29.13
N SER A 153 -12.93 -8.26 -28.88
CA SER A 153 -13.07 -7.18 -27.92
C SER A 153 -12.91 -7.65 -26.47
N GLU A 154 -12.21 -6.87 -25.66
CA GLU A 154 -11.99 -7.12 -24.23
C GLU A 154 -12.65 -6.06 -23.35
N PHE A 155 -13.19 -6.45 -22.20
CA PHE A 155 -13.84 -5.56 -21.24
C PHE A 155 -13.39 -5.86 -19.81
N LEU A 156 -13.27 -4.84 -18.97
CA LEU A 156 -12.80 -4.93 -17.59
C LEU A 156 -13.90 -4.57 -16.58
N TRP A 157 -14.24 -5.51 -15.70
CA TRP A 157 -14.99 -5.23 -14.49
C TRP A 157 -14.05 -5.00 -13.32
N ASN A 158 -13.90 -3.73 -12.97
CA ASN A 158 -13.29 -3.31 -11.72
C ASN A 158 -14.39 -3.13 -10.66
N ALA A 159 -14.62 -4.17 -9.88
CA ALA A 159 -15.63 -4.12 -8.83
C ALA A 159 -15.06 -4.63 -7.53
N LYS A 160 -15.33 -3.95 -6.41
CA LYS A 160 -14.84 -4.37 -5.09
C LYS A 160 -15.18 -5.85 -4.78
N PRO A 161 -14.45 -6.50 -3.86
CA PRO A 161 -14.84 -7.83 -3.37
C PRO A 161 -16.31 -7.85 -2.93
N ARG A 162 -17.02 -8.97 -3.16
CA ARG A 162 -18.47 -9.13 -2.88
C ARG A 162 -19.45 -8.35 -3.78
N PHE A 163 -18.98 -7.80 -4.90
CA PHE A 163 -19.86 -7.35 -5.97
C PHE A 163 -20.76 -8.46 -6.55
N GLY A 164 -20.41 -9.75 -6.38
CA GLY A 164 -21.13 -10.86 -7.00
C GLY A 164 -20.77 -11.04 -8.47
N LYS A 165 -19.46 -10.92 -8.77
CA LYS A 165 -18.91 -11.01 -10.13
C LYS A 165 -19.29 -12.32 -10.83
N THR A 166 -19.23 -13.44 -10.13
CA THR A 166 -19.59 -14.78 -10.62
C THR A 166 -21.02 -14.83 -11.15
N LEU A 167 -22.01 -14.52 -10.30
CA LEU A 167 -23.43 -14.50 -10.71
C LEU A 167 -23.70 -13.47 -11.83
N THR A 168 -23.07 -12.31 -11.76
CA THR A 168 -23.22 -11.26 -12.81
C THR A 168 -22.65 -11.72 -14.15
N ALA A 169 -21.53 -12.45 -14.15
CA ALA A 169 -20.94 -13.01 -15.36
C ALA A 169 -21.80 -14.14 -15.95
N TYR A 170 -22.44 -14.96 -15.11
CA TYR A 170 -23.42 -15.93 -15.59
C TYR A 170 -24.65 -15.29 -16.22
N ASP A 171 -25.08 -14.16 -15.68
CA ASP A 171 -26.20 -13.41 -16.25
C ASP A 171 -25.86 -12.86 -17.64
N LEU A 172 -24.66 -12.27 -17.80
CA LEU A 172 -24.13 -11.87 -19.11
C LEU A 172 -24.14 -13.04 -20.11
N VAL A 173 -23.66 -14.21 -19.68
CA VAL A 173 -23.66 -15.44 -20.50
C VAL A 173 -25.08 -15.82 -20.94
N ARG A 174 -26.06 -15.70 -20.04
CA ARG A 174 -27.47 -16.01 -20.31
C ARG A 174 -28.10 -14.99 -21.25
N GLU A 175 -27.91 -13.70 -21.02
CA GLU A 175 -28.47 -12.63 -21.86
C GLU A 175 -27.93 -12.66 -23.29
N MET A 176 -26.62 -12.91 -23.45
CA MET A 176 -25.99 -13.07 -24.76
C MET A 176 -26.18 -14.47 -25.38
N GLN A 177 -26.90 -15.38 -24.69
CA GLN A 177 -27.19 -16.76 -25.13
C GLN A 177 -25.94 -17.57 -25.51
N MET A 178 -24.82 -17.33 -24.81
CA MET A 178 -23.53 -17.98 -25.07
C MET A 178 -23.61 -19.48 -24.75
N GLN A 179 -22.95 -20.29 -25.59
CA GLN A 179 -22.99 -21.76 -25.48
C GLN A 179 -21.67 -22.35 -25.00
N ASN A 180 -20.53 -21.74 -25.34
CA ASN A 180 -19.21 -22.19 -24.90
C ASN A 180 -18.53 -21.09 -24.08
N VAL A 181 -18.46 -21.27 -22.76
CA VAL A 181 -17.82 -20.30 -21.84
C VAL A 181 -16.66 -20.95 -21.12
N LEU A 182 -15.49 -20.31 -21.17
CA LEU A 182 -14.29 -20.76 -20.45
C LEU A 182 -13.96 -19.79 -19.32
N VAL A 183 -13.92 -20.29 -18.10
CA VAL A 183 -13.51 -19.55 -16.90
C VAL A 183 -12.12 -19.99 -16.51
N VAL A 184 -11.20 -19.04 -16.44
CA VAL A 184 -9.81 -19.27 -16.05
C VAL A 184 -9.45 -18.41 -14.84
N THR A 185 -8.75 -19.02 -13.89
CA THR A 185 -8.26 -18.34 -12.70
C THR A 185 -6.88 -18.87 -12.28
N ASN A 186 -6.11 -18.03 -11.60
CA ASN A 186 -4.90 -18.45 -10.90
C ASN A 186 -5.17 -19.10 -9.52
N ARG A 187 -6.44 -19.21 -9.10
CA ARG A 187 -6.82 -19.73 -7.79
C ARG A 187 -7.77 -20.93 -7.92
N PRO A 188 -7.28 -22.18 -8.01
CA PRO A 188 -8.13 -23.36 -8.15
C PRO A 188 -9.18 -23.49 -7.02
N SER A 189 -8.90 -22.94 -5.83
CA SER A 189 -9.80 -22.97 -4.68
C SER A 189 -11.13 -22.24 -4.90
N ILE A 190 -11.20 -21.26 -5.81
CA ILE A 190 -12.43 -20.52 -6.11
C ILE A 190 -13.41 -21.32 -7.00
N ALA A 191 -12.99 -22.47 -7.55
CA ALA A 191 -13.83 -23.34 -8.39
C ALA A 191 -15.13 -23.77 -7.70
N ASN A 192 -15.06 -24.04 -6.39
CA ASN A 192 -16.24 -24.40 -5.59
C ASN A 192 -17.28 -23.27 -5.60
N SER A 193 -16.84 -22.02 -5.50
CA SER A 193 -17.76 -20.87 -5.51
C SER A 193 -18.44 -20.69 -6.86
N TRP A 194 -17.70 -20.88 -7.96
CA TRP A 194 -18.27 -20.82 -9.31
C TRP A 194 -19.28 -21.94 -9.55
N PHE A 195 -18.98 -23.17 -9.12
CA PHE A 195 -19.89 -24.30 -9.26
C PHE A 195 -21.16 -24.15 -8.40
N ASP A 196 -21.02 -23.76 -7.13
CA ASP A 196 -22.16 -23.62 -6.21
C ASP A 196 -23.15 -22.56 -6.73
N ASP A 197 -22.66 -21.44 -7.28
CA ASP A 197 -23.51 -20.42 -7.91
C ASP A 197 -24.18 -20.96 -9.20
N PHE A 198 -23.46 -21.73 -10.02
CA PHE A 198 -24.02 -22.33 -11.23
C PHE A 198 -25.15 -23.31 -10.94
N ASP A 199 -24.93 -24.27 -10.03
CA ASP A 199 -25.88 -25.31 -9.68
C ASP A 199 -27.18 -24.72 -9.11
N LYS A 200 -27.02 -23.73 -8.23
CA LYS A 200 -28.13 -23.05 -7.57
C LYS A 200 -28.95 -22.18 -8.52
N PHE A 201 -28.30 -21.40 -9.38
CA PHE A 201 -28.97 -20.32 -10.10
C PHE A 201 -29.13 -20.54 -11.61
N ILE A 202 -28.22 -21.29 -12.24
CA ILE A 202 -28.08 -21.33 -13.72
C ILE A 202 -28.46 -22.69 -14.31
N ALA A 203 -28.09 -23.78 -13.64
CA ALA A 203 -28.17 -25.15 -14.17
C ALA A 203 -29.59 -25.58 -14.57
N TRP A 204 -30.61 -25.06 -13.87
CA TRP A 204 -32.02 -25.41 -14.10
C TRP A 204 -32.75 -24.46 -15.05
N GLN A 205 -32.20 -23.25 -15.27
CA GLN A 205 -32.80 -22.22 -16.14
C GLN A 205 -32.28 -22.30 -17.58
N THR A 206 -31.14 -22.95 -17.78
CA THR A 206 -30.45 -23.01 -19.06
C THR A 206 -30.21 -24.44 -19.48
N ASN A 207 -29.86 -24.62 -20.75
CA ASN A 207 -29.32 -25.88 -21.27
C ASN A 207 -27.81 -26.02 -21.03
N LEU A 208 -27.20 -25.15 -20.21
CA LEU A 208 -25.77 -25.22 -19.93
C LEU A 208 -25.46 -26.35 -18.94
N LYS A 209 -24.26 -26.93 -19.05
CA LYS A 209 -23.70 -27.86 -18.08
C LYS A 209 -22.36 -27.35 -17.57
N PHE A 210 -22.07 -27.57 -16.29
CA PHE A 210 -20.78 -27.25 -15.70
C PHE A 210 -19.81 -28.41 -15.94
N VAL A 211 -18.70 -28.11 -16.59
CA VAL A 211 -17.67 -29.10 -16.94
C VAL A 211 -16.35 -28.69 -16.28
N SER A 212 -15.79 -29.59 -15.48
CA SER A 212 -14.48 -29.36 -14.88
C SER A 212 -13.86 -30.69 -14.47
N GLU A 213 -12.53 -30.79 -14.63
CA GLU A 213 -11.74 -31.94 -14.20
C GLU A 213 -10.76 -31.56 -13.07
N THR A 214 -10.95 -30.38 -12.46
CA THR A 214 -10.10 -29.89 -11.38
C THR A 214 -10.32 -30.68 -10.09
N ASP A 215 -9.23 -31.04 -9.39
CA ASP A 215 -9.28 -31.81 -8.15
C ASP A 215 -10.15 -31.15 -7.06
N ALA A 216 -10.26 -29.81 -7.06
CA ALA A 216 -11.08 -29.04 -6.12
C ALA A 216 -12.58 -29.39 -6.19
N LEU A 217 -13.06 -29.96 -7.30
CA LEU A 217 -14.46 -30.32 -7.56
C LEU A 217 -14.71 -31.83 -7.62
N LYS A 218 -13.71 -32.67 -7.30
CA LYS A 218 -13.75 -34.13 -7.49
C LYS A 218 -14.92 -34.85 -6.80
N ASN A 219 -15.44 -34.29 -5.72
CA ASN A 219 -16.56 -34.85 -4.94
C ASN A 219 -17.90 -34.12 -5.19
N ARG A 220 -17.95 -33.25 -6.21
CA ARG A 220 -19.16 -32.51 -6.61
C ARG A 220 -19.79 -33.16 -7.85
N PRO A 221 -21.10 -32.97 -8.09
CA PRO A 221 -21.79 -33.52 -9.27
C PRO A 221 -21.50 -32.71 -10.55
N VAL A 222 -20.21 -32.50 -10.85
CA VAL A 222 -19.75 -31.85 -12.08
C VAL A 222 -19.53 -32.88 -13.18
N LEU A 223 -19.73 -32.48 -14.44
CA LEU A 223 -19.44 -33.36 -15.56
C LEU A 223 -17.96 -33.30 -15.92
N SER A 224 -17.35 -34.46 -16.16
CA SER A 224 -16.13 -34.56 -16.95
C SER A 224 -16.43 -34.23 -18.42
N ARG A 225 -15.37 -33.98 -19.21
CA ARG A 225 -15.54 -33.72 -20.64
C ARG A 225 -16.23 -34.88 -21.37
N GLN A 226 -15.91 -36.13 -21.02
CA GLN A 226 -16.49 -37.30 -21.66
C GLN A 226 -17.98 -37.47 -21.32
N GLU A 227 -18.36 -37.22 -20.07
CA GLU A 227 -19.76 -37.27 -19.66
C GLU A 227 -20.59 -36.21 -20.36
N PHE A 228 -20.04 -35.01 -20.57
CA PHE A 228 -20.67 -33.97 -21.38
C PHE A 228 -20.85 -34.40 -22.85
N ILE A 229 -19.83 -34.99 -23.47
CA ILE A 229 -19.91 -35.51 -24.85
C ILE A 229 -20.99 -36.59 -24.97
N ASN A 230 -21.09 -37.50 -24.00
CA ASN A 230 -22.13 -38.52 -23.99
C ASN A 230 -23.52 -37.88 -23.88
N ALA A 231 -23.68 -36.90 -23.00
CA ALA A 231 -24.94 -36.20 -22.80
C ALA A 231 -25.45 -35.49 -24.06
N ILE A 232 -24.57 -34.89 -24.88
CA ILE A 232 -24.95 -34.26 -26.16
C ILE A 232 -25.16 -35.29 -27.29
N SER A 233 -24.46 -36.42 -27.26
CA SER A 233 -24.57 -37.48 -28.27
C SER A 233 -25.92 -38.21 -28.20
N ASP A 234 -26.57 -38.19 -27.04
CA ASP A 234 -27.92 -38.72 -26.83
C ASP A 234 -29.04 -37.83 -27.44
N GLY A 235 -28.67 -36.84 -28.27
CA GLY A 235 -29.59 -35.95 -28.98
C GLY A 235 -30.01 -34.72 -28.18
N ASN A 236 -29.36 -34.45 -27.05
CA ASN A 236 -29.62 -33.26 -26.24
C ASN A 236 -28.78 -32.06 -26.71
N ASN A 237 -29.42 -30.90 -26.84
CA ASN A 237 -28.75 -29.66 -27.22
C ASN A 237 -28.26 -28.91 -25.97
N TYR A 238 -27.10 -29.29 -25.42
CA TYR A 238 -26.51 -28.65 -24.24
C TYR A 238 -25.31 -27.76 -24.61
N GLY A 239 -25.20 -26.60 -23.96
CA GLY A 239 -23.98 -25.79 -23.93
C GLY A 239 -23.14 -26.09 -22.67
N GLN A 240 -21.98 -25.45 -22.52
CA GLN A 240 -21.02 -25.71 -21.45
C GLN A 240 -20.43 -24.45 -20.84
N VAL A 241 -20.29 -24.47 -19.52
CA VAL A 241 -19.40 -23.60 -18.75
C VAL A 241 -18.26 -24.46 -18.27
N VAL A 242 -17.06 -24.13 -18.71
CA VAL A 242 -15.85 -24.86 -18.40
C VAL A 242 -15.02 -24.08 -17.41
N PHE A 243 -14.68 -24.73 -16.30
CA PHE A 243 -13.78 -24.16 -15.31
C PHE A 243 -12.45 -24.88 -15.34
N GLU A 244 -11.37 -24.13 -15.55
CA GLU A 244 -10.01 -24.66 -15.56
C GLU A 244 -9.04 -23.70 -14.84
N SER A 245 -8.06 -24.24 -14.13
CA SER A 245 -7.02 -23.40 -13.54
C SER A 245 -6.02 -22.99 -14.60
N LEU A 246 -5.41 -21.81 -14.45
CA LEU A 246 -4.37 -21.37 -15.37
C LEU A 246 -3.16 -22.32 -15.36
N GLN A 247 -2.85 -22.91 -14.20
CA GLN A 247 -1.88 -23.99 -14.07
C GLN A 247 -2.29 -25.25 -14.83
N GLY A 248 -3.56 -25.63 -14.76
CA GLY A 248 -4.13 -26.76 -15.49
C GLY A 248 -3.99 -26.59 -17.00
N LEU A 249 -4.30 -25.40 -17.51
CA LEU A 249 -4.05 -25.00 -18.90
C LEU A 249 -2.57 -25.07 -19.22
N LYS A 250 -1.70 -24.36 -18.48
CA LYS A 250 -0.24 -24.36 -18.70
C LYS A 250 0.39 -25.76 -18.65
N GLY A 251 -0.20 -26.71 -17.92
CA GLY A 251 0.27 -28.10 -17.81
C GLY A 251 -0.14 -29.00 -18.98
N SER A 252 -1.05 -28.57 -19.86
CA SER A 252 -1.47 -29.33 -21.04
C SER A 252 -0.47 -29.19 -22.19
N VAL A 253 -0.16 -30.30 -22.89
CA VAL A 253 0.68 -30.33 -24.09
C VAL A 253 0.24 -29.31 -25.15
N TYR A 254 -1.06 -29.07 -25.29
CA TYR A 254 -1.62 -28.16 -26.29
C TYR A 254 -1.34 -26.68 -25.95
N PHE A 255 -1.12 -26.37 -24.67
CA PHE A 255 -0.86 -25.03 -24.16
C PHE A 255 0.56 -24.82 -23.63
N GLY A 256 1.44 -25.84 -23.68
CA GLY A 256 2.86 -25.70 -23.31
C GLY A 256 3.40 -26.65 -22.24
N GLY A 257 2.62 -27.65 -21.82
CA GLY A 257 2.95 -28.57 -20.73
C GLY A 257 3.26 -30.00 -21.17
N ASP A 258 3.15 -30.95 -20.24
CA ASP A 258 3.59 -32.34 -20.42
C ASP A 258 2.45 -33.36 -20.50
N TYR A 259 1.24 -32.95 -20.13
CA TYR A 259 0.09 -33.85 -20.04
C TYR A 259 -0.80 -33.75 -21.29
N ASP A 260 -1.05 -34.87 -21.99
CA ASP A 260 -2.00 -34.95 -23.11
C ASP A 260 -3.45 -34.86 -22.58
N LYS A 261 -3.85 -33.66 -22.19
CA LYS A 261 -5.19 -33.30 -21.71
C LYS A 261 -5.62 -31.97 -22.31
N LEU A 262 -6.90 -31.65 -22.26
CA LEU A 262 -7.43 -30.33 -22.64
C LEU A 262 -7.23 -29.90 -24.11
N LYS A 263 -6.85 -30.82 -25.03
CA LYS A 263 -6.83 -30.54 -26.49
C LYS A 263 -8.12 -29.87 -26.96
N TRP A 264 -9.21 -30.40 -26.47
CA TRP A 264 -10.56 -29.96 -26.80
C TRP A 264 -10.81 -28.49 -26.42
N ILE A 265 -10.08 -27.92 -25.46
CA ILE A 265 -10.18 -26.49 -25.14
C ILE A 265 -9.55 -25.65 -26.26
N GLN A 266 -8.45 -26.09 -26.85
CA GLN A 266 -7.82 -25.39 -27.98
C GLN A 266 -8.66 -25.50 -29.28
N ASP A 267 -9.27 -26.67 -29.50
CA ASP A 267 -10.00 -26.96 -30.74
C ASP A 267 -11.37 -26.29 -30.81
N LEU A 268 -12.01 -26.04 -29.66
CA LEU A 268 -13.34 -25.41 -29.58
C LEU A 268 -13.28 -23.89 -29.79
N ASP A 269 -14.31 -23.37 -30.46
CA ASP A 269 -14.58 -21.94 -30.53
C ASP A 269 -15.40 -21.50 -29.30
N TRP A 270 -14.78 -20.64 -28.48
CA TRP A 270 -15.38 -20.11 -27.25
C TRP A 270 -16.14 -18.82 -27.54
N ASP A 271 -17.35 -18.68 -27.01
CA ASP A 271 -18.08 -17.42 -27.09
C ASP A 271 -17.49 -16.39 -26.11
N LEU A 272 -17.04 -16.84 -24.93
CA LEU A 272 -16.48 -15.97 -23.90
C LEU A 272 -15.34 -16.66 -23.13
N LEU A 273 -14.23 -15.94 -22.99
CA LEU A 273 -13.21 -16.21 -21.99
C LEU A 273 -13.38 -15.25 -20.81
N ILE A 274 -13.53 -15.80 -19.61
CA ILE A 274 -13.54 -15.06 -18.36
C ILE A 274 -12.20 -15.28 -17.67
N ILE A 275 -11.48 -14.18 -17.39
CA ILE A 275 -10.24 -14.19 -16.61
C ILE A 275 -10.56 -13.63 -15.23
N ASP A 276 -10.63 -14.52 -14.24
CA ASP A 276 -10.87 -14.15 -12.85
C ASP A 276 -9.59 -13.78 -12.11
N GLU A 277 -9.66 -12.78 -11.24
CA GLU A 277 -8.53 -12.11 -10.59
C GLU A 277 -7.43 -11.67 -11.57
N ALA A 278 -7.83 -10.95 -12.63
CA ALA A 278 -6.96 -10.56 -13.75
C ALA A 278 -5.73 -9.70 -13.36
N HIS A 279 -5.68 -9.20 -12.13
CA HIS A 279 -4.55 -8.44 -11.60
C HIS A 279 -3.40 -9.32 -11.06
N GLU A 280 -3.60 -10.64 -10.97
CA GLU A 280 -2.63 -11.61 -10.46
C GLU A 280 -2.08 -12.49 -11.58
N GLY A 281 -0.78 -12.43 -11.88
CA GLY A 281 -0.08 -13.43 -12.71
C GLY A 281 -0.53 -13.57 -14.18
N VAL A 282 -1.40 -12.68 -14.67
CA VAL A 282 -1.85 -12.67 -16.08
C VAL A 282 -0.73 -12.18 -17.01
N ASP A 283 0.10 -11.25 -16.56
CA ASP A 283 1.20 -10.66 -17.35
C ASP A 283 2.47 -11.56 -17.41
N THR A 284 2.32 -12.88 -17.50
CA THR A 284 3.47 -13.80 -17.67
C THR A 284 3.46 -14.44 -19.06
N TYR A 285 4.64 -14.64 -19.64
CA TYR A 285 4.79 -15.26 -20.97
C TYR A 285 4.07 -16.61 -21.12
N LYS A 286 4.05 -17.44 -20.07
CA LYS A 286 3.36 -18.73 -20.13
C LYS A 286 1.84 -18.55 -20.16
N THR A 287 1.32 -17.51 -19.51
CA THR A 287 -0.10 -17.15 -19.51
C THR A 287 -0.51 -16.63 -20.88
N ASP A 288 0.23 -15.67 -21.44
CA ASP A 288 -0.05 -15.11 -22.77
C ASP A 288 -0.03 -16.20 -23.84
N LYS A 289 1.01 -17.05 -23.85
CA LYS A 289 1.10 -18.22 -24.77
C LYS A 289 -0.09 -19.17 -24.64
N ALA A 290 -0.62 -19.36 -23.43
CA ALA A 290 -1.79 -20.22 -23.23
C ALA A 290 -3.06 -19.54 -23.78
N PHE A 291 -3.26 -18.25 -23.51
CA PHE A 291 -4.43 -17.49 -23.93
C PHE A 291 -4.49 -17.22 -25.43
N ASP A 292 -3.35 -16.99 -26.09
CA ASP A 292 -3.26 -16.80 -27.55
C ASP A 292 -3.70 -18.04 -28.33
N LYS A 293 -3.58 -19.23 -27.72
CA LYS A 293 -3.99 -20.51 -28.33
C LYS A 293 -5.49 -20.79 -28.17
N ILE A 294 -6.24 -19.97 -27.42
CA ILE A 294 -7.68 -20.16 -27.18
C ILE A 294 -8.48 -19.34 -28.21
N LYS A 295 -9.22 -20.01 -29.07
CA LYS A 295 -10.12 -19.36 -30.04
C LYS A 295 -11.34 -18.80 -29.32
N ARG A 296 -11.54 -17.48 -29.33
CA ARG A 296 -12.61 -16.83 -28.55
C ARG A 296 -13.19 -15.60 -29.25
N LYS A 297 -14.49 -15.35 -29.05
CA LYS A 297 -15.15 -14.12 -29.55
C LYS A 297 -14.96 -12.92 -28.62
N TYR A 298 -15.12 -13.11 -27.31
CA TYR A 298 -15.06 -12.03 -26.32
C TYR A 298 -14.19 -12.39 -25.12
N THR A 299 -13.64 -11.37 -24.45
CA THR A 299 -12.87 -11.55 -23.19
C THR A 299 -13.40 -10.63 -22.10
N LEU A 300 -13.71 -11.20 -20.95
CA LEU A 300 -14.10 -10.46 -19.76
C LEU A 300 -13.04 -10.62 -18.67
N HIS A 301 -12.45 -9.50 -18.25
CA HIS A 301 -11.50 -9.43 -17.15
C HIS A 301 -12.23 -9.05 -15.86
N LEU A 302 -12.06 -9.85 -14.82
CA LEU A 302 -12.65 -9.60 -13.50
C LEU A 302 -11.55 -9.23 -12.50
N THR A 303 -11.67 -8.09 -11.83
CA THR A 303 -10.72 -7.68 -10.78
C THR A 303 -11.39 -7.06 -9.57
N GLY A 304 -10.80 -7.27 -8.40
CA GLY A 304 -11.15 -6.61 -7.13
C GLY A 304 -10.44 -5.27 -6.90
N THR A 305 -9.31 -5.05 -7.58
CA THR A 305 -8.42 -3.89 -7.41
C THR A 305 -7.61 -3.67 -8.70
N PRO A 306 -7.87 -2.62 -9.48
CA PRO A 306 -7.40 -2.54 -10.86
C PRO A 306 -6.10 -1.73 -10.99
N PHE A 307 -5.52 -1.29 -9.86
CA PHE A 307 -4.49 -0.25 -9.78
C PHE A 307 -3.38 -0.41 -10.83
N LYS A 308 -2.84 -1.63 -11.01
CA LYS A 308 -1.77 -1.90 -11.99
C LYS A 308 -2.22 -1.90 -13.45
N ALA A 309 -3.45 -2.32 -13.75
CA ALA A 309 -3.97 -2.42 -15.11
C ALA A 309 -4.44 -1.05 -15.65
N LEU A 310 -4.99 -0.20 -14.77
CA LEU A 310 -5.34 1.19 -15.09
C LEU A 310 -4.10 2.06 -15.24
N ALA A 311 -3.13 1.92 -14.33
CA ALA A 311 -1.88 2.71 -14.35
C ALA A 311 -1.04 2.52 -15.63
N ARG A 312 -1.19 1.39 -16.33
CA ARG A 312 -0.45 1.10 -17.58
C ARG A 312 -1.21 1.49 -18.85
N GLY A 313 -2.42 2.04 -18.76
CA GLY A 313 -3.21 2.43 -19.93
C GLY A 313 -3.64 1.27 -20.83
N LYS A 314 -3.70 0.03 -20.30
CA LYS A 314 -4.09 -1.17 -21.07
C LYS A 314 -5.55 -1.13 -21.55
N PHE A 315 -6.41 -0.42 -20.82
CA PHE A 315 -7.82 -0.28 -21.11
C PHE A 315 -8.21 1.20 -21.24
N ALA A 316 -9.04 1.52 -22.25
CA ALA A 316 -9.66 2.84 -22.38
C ALA A 316 -10.85 3.00 -21.43
N ALA A 317 -11.25 4.25 -21.15
CA ALA A 317 -12.31 4.54 -20.17
C ALA A 317 -13.67 3.90 -20.50
N ASP A 318 -14.00 3.70 -21.77
CA ASP A 318 -15.24 3.04 -22.21
C ASP A 318 -15.17 1.51 -22.17
N GLN A 319 -13.99 0.94 -21.86
CA GLN A 319 -13.75 -0.50 -21.71
C GLN A 319 -13.84 -0.97 -20.25
N ILE A 320 -14.13 -0.06 -19.32
CA ILE A 320 -14.03 -0.30 -17.88
C ILE A 320 -15.39 -0.01 -17.21
N TYR A 321 -15.83 -0.97 -16.39
CA TYR A 321 -16.89 -0.75 -15.42
C TYR A 321 -16.31 -0.70 -14.01
N ASN A 322 -16.56 0.41 -13.29
CA ASN A 322 -16.08 0.64 -11.94
C ASN A 322 -17.22 0.53 -10.92
N TRP A 323 -17.01 -0.22 -9.84
CA TRP A 323 -17.87 -0.27 -8.66
C TRP A 323 -17.04 -0.30 -7.37
N SER A 324 -17.02 0.82 -6.66
CA SER A 324 -16.17 1.05 -5.48
C SER A 324 -16.87 0.72 -4.16
N TYR A 325 -16.13 0.81 -3.05
CA TYR A 325 -16.70 0.72 -1.71
C TYR A 325 -17.69 1.85 -1.42
N ALA A 326 -17.38 3.07 -1.84
CA ALA A 326 -18.27 4.22 -1.67
C ALA A 326 -19.59 4.01 -2.43
N ASP A 327 -19.55 3.40 -3.61
CA ASP A 327 -20.76 3.12 -4.40
C ASP A 327 -21.66 2.09 -3.72
N GLU A 328 -21.10 1.03 -3.11
CA GLU A 328 -21.88 0.07 -2.31
C GLU A 328 -22.57 0.75 -1.12
N GLN A 329 -21.82 1.57 -0.37
CA GLN A 329 -22.37 2.17 0.84
C GLN A 329 -23.38 3.26 0.52
N GLN A 330 -23.22 3.98 -0.60
CA GLN A 330 -24.23 4.88 -1.14
C GLN A 330 -25.49 4.09 -1.56
N ALA A 331 -25.35 2.98 -2.31
CA ALA A 331 -26.48 2.14 -2.68
C ALA A 331 -27.20 1.55 -1.45
N LYS A 332 -26.46 1.24 -0.39
CA LYS A 332 -27.02 0.82 0.91
C LYS A 332 -27.81 1.94 1.58
N ALA A 333 -27.32 3.17 1.53
CA ALA A 333 -27.95 4.34 2.14
C ALA A 333 -29.20 4.81 1.38
N ASP A 334 -29.15 4.76 0.06
CA ASP A 334 -30.23 5.20 -0.84
C ASP A 334 -31.31 4.14 -1.07
N TRP A 335 -31.13 2.94 -0.51
CA TRP A 335 -32.07 1.83 -0.72
C TRP A 335 -33.47 2.17 -0.20
N ASN A 336 -34.43 2.24 -1.12
CA ASN A 336 -35.83 2.47 -0.81
C ASN A 336 -36.63 1.20 -1.09
N GLU A 337 -37.03 0.49 -0.04
CA GLU A 337 -37.71 -0.82 -0.14
C GLU A 337 -39.06 -0.76 -0.86
N ASP A 338 -39.76 0.38 -0.81
CA ASP A 338 -41.04 0.55 -1.49
C ASP A 338 -40.87 0.71 -3.01
N LEU A 339 -39.75 1.28 -3.44
CA LEU A 339 -39.40 1.42 -4.86
C LEU A 339 -38.68 0.17 -5.40
N GLU A 340 -37.83 -0.44 -4.57
CA GLU A 340 -36.97 -1.55 -4.97
C GLU A 340 -37.61 -2.94 -4.71
N GLY A 341 -38.73 -2.98 -3.97
CA GLY A 341 -39.59 -4.17 -3.86
C GLY A 341 -39.18 -5.22 -2.82
N GLY A 342 -38.35 -4.86 -1.85
CA GLY A 342 -37.89 -5.76 -0.78
C GLY A 342 -36.82 -5.16 0.14
N SER A 343 -36.46 -5.92 1.18
CA SER A 343 -35.39 -5.57 2.13
C SER A 343 -34.00 -5.42 1.47
N SER A 344 -33.17 -4.51 2.00
CA SER A 344 -31.88 -4.17 1.37
C SER A 344 -30.88 -5.33 1.37
N PRO A 345 -30.34 -5.75 0.21
CA PRO A 345 -29.33 -6.82 0.14
C PRO A 345 -27.98 -6.39 0.74
N TYR A 346 -27.74 -5.08 0.89
CA TYR A 346 -26.51 -4.54 1.49
C TYR A 346 -26.61 -4.41 3.02
N ALA A 347 -27.78 -4.61 3.62
CA ALA A 347 -28.00 -4.46 5.06
C ALA A 347 -27.07 -5.36 5.88
N VAL A 348 -26.75 -6.55 5.36
CA VAL A 348 -25.91 -7.54 6.04
C VAL A 348 -24.41 -7.26 5.94
N MET A 349 -23.98 -6.35 5.06
CA MET A 349 -22.58 -6.02 4.86
C MET A 349 -22.09 -5.10 5.99
N PRO A 350 -21.07 -5.52 6.77
CA PRO A 350 -20.45 -4.69 7.78
C PRO A 350 -19.85 -3.40 7.20
N ARG A 351 -19.93 -2.31 7.95
CA ARG A 351 -19.19 -1.06 7.67
C ARG A 351 -17.73 -1.21 8.11
N LEU A 352 -16.78 -0.71 7.32
CA LEU A 352 -15.38 -0.65 7.75
C LEU A 352 -15.12 0.63 8.54
N ASN A 353 -14.28 0.53 9.56
CA ASN A 353 -13.80 1.65 10.34
C ASN A 353 -12.28 1.52 10.49
N MET A 354 -11.55 2.57 10.16
CA MET A 354 -10.09 2.58 10.21
C MET A 354 -9.64 3.36 11.41
N PHE A 355 -8.71 2.79 12.17
CA PHE A 355 -8.04 3.44 13.28
C PHE A 355 -6.57 3.56 12.91
N THR A 356 -6.02 4.77 13.02
CA THR A 356 -4.61 5.03 12.76
C THR A 356 -3.96 5.60 14.01
N TYR A 357 -2.82 5.03 14.39
CA TYR A 357 -2.11 5.32 15.63
C TYR A 357 -0.69 5.79 15.37
N GLN A 358 -0.24 6.78 16.13
CA GLN A 358 1.13 7.27 16.05
C GLN A 358 2.07 6.39 16.91
N LEU A 359 2.71 5.41 16.28
CA LEU A 359 3.63 4.50 16.98
C LEU A 359 4.91 5.20 17.47
N SER A 360 5.28 6.35 16.89
CA SER A 360 6.37 7.20 17.39
C SER A 360 6.10 7.71 18.81
N GLU A 361 4.88 8.15 19.10
CA GLU A 361 4.50 8.63 20.44
C GLU A 361 4.47 7.49 21.46
N MET A 362 4.01 6.30 21.05
CA MET A 362 4.05 5.08 21.88
C MET A 362 5.46 4.74 22.34
N MET A 363 6.47 5.11 21.56
CA MET A 363 7.87 4.75 21.79
C MET A 363 8.71 5.94 22.27
N ALA A 364 8.10 7.11 22.48
CA ALA A 364 8.79 8.35 22.80
C ALA A 364 9.67 8.23 24.05
N ASP A 365 9.22 7.52 25.09
CA ASP A 365 9.99 7.33 26.32
C ASP A 365 11.18 6.38 26.13
N THR A 366 11.04 5.35 25.30
CA THR A 366 12.11 4.39 24.96
C THR A 366 13.14 5.01 24.00
N LEU A 367 12.70 5.89 23.09
CA LEU A 367 13.55 6.64 22.16
C LEU A 367 14.27 7.81 22.85
N LYS A 368 13.63 8.52 23.79
CA LYS A 368 14.24 9.56 24.63
C LYS A 368 15.34 9.01 25.53
N GLN A 369 15.18 7.78 26.02
CA GLN A 369 16.22 7.09 26.81
C GLN A 369 17.44 6.66 26.00
N GLY A 370 17.43 6.82 24.66
CA GLY A 370 18.56 6.66 23.78
C GLY A 370 19.43 5.48 24.17
N VAL A 371 19.10 4.27 23.70
CA VAL A 371 19.96 3.08 23.88
C VAL A 371 21.41 3.49 23.58
N GLU A 372 22.19 3.69 24.64
CA GLU A 372 23.62 3.91 24.55
C GLU A 372 24.21 2.60 24.04
N LEU A 373 24.27 2.46 22.72
CA LEU A 373 25.23 1.56 22.15
C LEU A 373 26.61 2.14 22.50
N ASP A 374 27.52 1.25 22.89
CA ASP A 374 28.88 1.42 23.45
C ASP A 374 29.87 2.23 22.56
N THR A 375 29.35 3.08 21.67
CA THR A 375 30.05 3.91 20.68
C THR A 375 29.55 5.36 20.60
N GLY A 376 28.55 5.77 21.41
CA GLY A 376 28.16 7.18 21.55
C GLY A 376 27.23 7.73 20.46
N ASP A 377 26.43 6.89 19.80
CA ASP A 377 25.50 7.32 18.73
C ASP A 377 24.03 7.01 19.10
N LYS A 378 23.16 8.04 19.06
CA LYS A 378 21.70 7.90 19.18
C LYS A 378 21.12 7.31 17.87
N ALA A 379 20.17 6.37 17.99
CA ALA A 379 19.51 5.71 16.87
C ALA A 379 18.59 6.66 16.07
N ASP A 380 18.41 6.37 14.78
CA ASP A 380 17.61 7.11 13.79
C ASP A 380 16.11 6.99 14.08
N PRO A 381 15.36 8.11 14.28
CA PRO A 381 13.93 8.09 14.60
C PRO A 381 12.99 8.16 13.38
N ALA A 382 13.43 7.90 12.14
CA ALA A 382 12.47 7.66 11.04
C ALA A 382 11.78 6.31 11.22
N PHE A 383 10.48 6.32 11.50
CA PHE A 383 9.72 5.13 11.83
C PHE A 383 9.27 4.35 10.57
N ASP A 384 9.81 3.15 10.36
CA ASP A 384 9.34 2.18 9.37
C ASP A 384 8.97 0.86 10.07
N LEU A 385 7.74 0.36 9.84
CA LEU A 385 7.23 -0.85 10.49
C LEU A 385 8.02 -2.12 10.13
N ASN A 386 8.57 -2.18 8.91
CA ASN A 386 9.35 -3.33 8.49
C ASN A 386 10.71 -3.39 9.19
N GLU A 387 11.33 -2.25 9.47
CA GLU A 387 12.54 -2.15 10.29
C GLU A 387 12.22 -2.37 11.78
N PHE A 388 11.10 -1.82 12.28
CA PHE A 388 10.66 -2.02 13.66
C PHE A 388 10.48 -3.50 14.02
N PHE A 389 9.81 -4.26 13.15
CA PHE A 389 9.64 -5.71 13.32
C PHE A 389 10.79 -6.55 12.74
N ARG A 390 11.94 -5.95 12.42
CA ARG A 390 13.09 -6.70 11.89
C ARG A 390 13.63 -7.68 12.92
N THR A 391 13.97 -8.88 12.46
CA THR A 391 14.58 -9.91 13.31
C THR A 391 16.03 -10.17 12.96
N GLN A 392 16.81 -10.61 13.94
CA GLN A 392 18.16 -11.12 13.77
C GLN A 392 18.34 -12.32 14.72
N GLY A 393 18.70 -13.49 14.18
CA GLY A 393 18.86 -14.71 14.98
C GLY A 393 17.55 -15.22 15.62
N GLY A 394 16.39 -14.91 15.03
CA GLY A 394 15.08 -15.37 15.52
C GLY A 394 14.50 -14.57 16.69
N LYS A 395 15.06 -13.39 16.99
CA LYS A 395 14.55 -12.39 17.94
C LYS A 395 14.43 -11.04 17.25
N PHE A 396 13.58 -10.15 17.77
CA PHE A 396 13.50 -8.78 17.26
C PHE A 396 14.80 -8.02 17.56
N VAL A 397 15.18 -7.14 16.65
CA VAL A 397 16.30 -6.21 16.86
C VAL A 397 15.91 -5.19 17.94
N TYR A 398 14.67 -4.70 17.87
CA TYR A 398 14.07 -3.76 18.82
C TYR A 398 13.16 -4.50 19.82
N ASP A 399 13.66 -5.55 20.47
CA ASP A 399 12.84 -6.49 21.27
C ASP A 399 12.07 -5.83 22.42
N GLU A 400 12.70 -4.92 23.16
CA GLU A 400 12.06 -4.18 24.27
C GLU A 400 10.97 -3.22 23.78
N ALA A 401 11.18 -2.57 22.64
CA ALA A 401 10.19 -1.68 22.03
C ALA A 401 8.97 -2.46 21.52
N VAL A 402 9.18 -3.66 20.97
CA VAL A 402 8.09 -4.57 20.58
C VAL A 402 7.33 -5.07 21.82
N ASP A 403 8.00 -5.30 22.94
CA ASP A 403 7.32 -5.66 24.19
C ASP A 403 6.46 -4.51 24.72
N HIS A 404 7.00 -3.29 24.71
CA HIS A 404 6.25 -2.11 25.10
C HIS A 404 5.03 -1.87 24.21
N PHE A 405 5.17 -2.10 22.90
CA PHE A 405 4.05 -2.02 21.95
C PHE A 405 2.92 -3.00 22.33
N LEU A 406 3.24 -4.25 22.66
CA LEU A 406 2.25 -5.26 23.08
C LEU A 406 1.61 -4.93 24.44
N ASP A 407 2.37 -4.34 25.37
CA ASP A 407 1.82 -3.86 26.63
C ASP A 407 0.81 -2.73 26.40
N LEU A 408 1.17 -1.72 25.61
CA LEU A 408 0.28 -0.61 25.28
C LEU A 408 -0.98 -1.09 24.55
N LEU A 409 -0.84 -2.02 23.61
CA LEU A 409 -1.96 -2.65 22.92
C LEU A 409 -2.98 -3.24 23.93
N THR A 410 -2.50 -3.82 25.02
CA THR A 410 -3.35 -4.53 25.99
C THR A 410 -3.73 -3.73 27.24
N THR A 411 -3.12 -2.58 27.48
CA THR A 411 -3.31 -1.78 28.71
C THR A 411 -3.66 -0.31 28.48
N GLY A 412 -3.25 0.29 27.35
CA GLY A 412 -3.49 1.70 27.10
C GLY A 412 -4.91 1.97 26.62
N GLU A 413 -5.63 2.88 27.30
CA GLU A 413 -7.09 3.10 27.12
C GLU A 413 -7.52 3.33 25.65
N LYS A 414 -6.66 3.91 24.80
CA LYS A 414 -6.96 4.20 23.38
C LYS A 414 -6.74 3.02 22.41
N TYR A 415 -6.01 1.98 22.82
CA TYR A 415 -5.57 0.90 21.93
C TYR A 415 -6.57 -0.26 21.84
N PRO A 416 -6.58 -0.98 20.69
CA PRO A 416 -7.41 -2.17 20.56
C PRO A 416 -6.87 -3.25 21.49
N PHE A 417 -7.75 -3.99 22.18
CA PHE A 417 -7.44 -4.98 23.23
C PHE A 417 -7.18 -4.46 24.65
N SER A 418 -7.32 -3.16 24.92
CA SER A 418 -7.04 -2.60 26.25
C SER A 418 -8.01 -3.04 27.36
N THR A 419 -9.29 -3.25 27.04
CA THR A 419 -10.30 -3.68 28.02
C THR A 419 -10.92 -5.04 27.67
N PRO A 420 -11.50 -5.77 28.66
CA PRO A 420 -12.23 -7.00 28.40
C PRO A 420 -13.35 -6.84 27.37
N GLU A 421 -14.10 -5.73 27.40
CA GLU A 421 -15.19 -5.44 26.47
C GLU A 421 -14.69 -5.31 25.03
N LEU A 422 -13.54 -4.64 24.83
CA LEU A 422 -12.93 -4.53 23.50
C LEU A 422 -12.44 -5.89 22.97
N ARG A 423 -11.90 -6.74 23.85
CA ARG A 423 -11.44 -8.10 23.49
C ARG A 423 -12.61 -9.00 23.08
N GLU A 424 -13.77 -8.79 23.68
CA GLU A 424 -15.03 -9.45 23.32
C GLU A 424 -15.55 -9.00 21.95
N GLU A 425 -15.35 -7.74 21.56
CA GLU A 425 -15.68 -7.25 20.21
C GLU A 425 -14.64 -7.67 19.16
N LEU A 426 -13.39 -7.90 19.59
CA LEU A 426 -12.25 -8.32 18.76
C LEU A 426 -11.89 -9.80 18.98
N ALA A 427 -12.90 -10.67 18.95
CA ALA A 427 -12.75 -12.09 19.24
C ALA A 427 -11.83 -12.80 18.22
N HIS A 428 -12.03 -12.55 16.93
CA HIS A 428 -11.20 -13.10 15.85
C HIS A 428 -10.57 -11.98 15.05
N THR A 429 -9.23 -11.94 14.98
CA THR A 429 -8.48 -10.89 14.26
C THR A 429 -7.39 -11.47 13.34
N PHE A 430 -7.05 -10.70 12.30
CA PHE A 430 -6.07 -11.04 11.27
C PHE A 430 -4.93 -10.01 11.27
N TRP A 431 -3.69 -10.41 11.47
CA TRP A 431 -2.54 -9.51 11.61
C TRP A 431 -1.55 -9.78 10.48
N LEU A 432 -1.13 -8.72 9.79
CA LEU A 432 -0.31 -8.82 8.58
C LEU A 432 1.08 -8.22 8.80
N LEU A 433 2.11 -9.04 8.64
CA LEU A 433 3.52 -8.66 8.77
C LEU A 433 4.25 -8.76 7.41
N ASN A 434 5.45 -8.18 7.31
CA ASN A 434 6.24 -8.18 6.09
C ASN A 434 7.17 -9.39 5.92
N ARG A 435 7.55 -10.07 7.01
CA ARG A 435 8.49 -11.20 6.95
C ARG A 435 8.04 -12.39 7.80
N VAL A 436 8.37 -13.60 7.33
CA VAL A 436 8.02 -14.87 7.99
C VAL A 436 8.72 -15.04 9.33
N ASP A 437 9.97 -14.62 9.43
CA ASP A 437 10.74 -14.61 10.68
C ASP A 437 10.13 -13.65 11.71
N SER A 438 9.69 -12.45 11.30
CA SER A 438 8.94 -11.51 12.13
C SER A 438 7.62 -12.11 12.64
N ALA A 439 6.84 -12.75 11.76
CA ALA A 439 5.57 -13.38 12.16
C ALA A 439 5.78 -14.53 13.17
N LYS A 440 6.85 -15.33 12.99
CA LYS A 440 7.22 -16.38 13.95
C LYS A 440 7.70 -15.82 15.29
N ALA A 441 8.50 -14.76 15.27
CA ALA A 441 8.97 -14.10 16.49
C ALA A 441 7.80 -13.48 17.27
N LEU A 442 6.85 -12.84 16.57
CA LEU A 442 5.64 -12.29 17.18
C LEU A 442 4.75 -13.40 17.74
N ALA A 443 4.55 -14.50 16.98
CA ALA A 443 3.79 -15.66 17.46
C ALA A 443 4.37 -16.19 18.78
N LYS A 444 5.70 -16.23 18.90
CA LYS A 444 6.38 -16.67 20.13
C LYS A 444 6.09 -15.73 21.30
N LYS A 445 6.17 -14.41 21.10
CA LYS A 445 5.84 -13.42 22.14
C LYS A 445 4.36 -13.49 22.56
N LEU A 446 3.43 -13.61 21.62
CA LEU A 446 2.00 -13.73 21.94
C LEU A 446 1.65 -15.01 22.72
N ASN A 447 2.44 -16.09 22.57
CA ASN A 447 2.30 -17.32 23.35
C ASN A 447 3.08 -17.30 24.68
N ASP A 448 3.86 -16.25 24.96
CA ASP A 448 4.51 -16.05 26.25
C ASP A 448 3.49 -15.48 27.25
N HIS A 449 2.64 -16.36 27.76
CA HIS A 449 1.55 -15.98 28.66
C HIS A 449 2.02 -15.54 30.05
N GLU A 450 3.30 -15.77 30.40
CA GLU A 450 3.89 -15.21 31.62
C GLU A 450 4.13 -13.71 31.44
N ARG A 451 4.63 -13.29 30.26
CA ARG A 451 4.86 -11.88 29.93
C ARG A 451 3.60 -11.14 29.49
N PHE A 452 2.75 -11.78 28.69
CA PHE A 452 1.54 -11.19 28.11
C PHE A 452 0.29 -12.03 28.43
N PRO A 453 -0.24 -11.94 29.67
CA PRO A 453 -1.34 -12.80 30.13
C PRO A 453 -2.65 -12.61 29.35
N VAL A 454 -2.85 -11.43 28.76
CA VAL A 454 -4.06 -11.10 27.98
C VAL A 454 -4.24 -12.00 26.76
N PHE A 455 -3.14 -12.40 26.11
CA PHE A 455 -3.21 -13.25 24.91
C PHE A 455 -3.41 -14.73 25.23
N LYS A 456 -3.44 -15.14 26.51
CA LYS A 456 -3.71 -16.53 26.92
C LYS A 456 -5.09 -17.02 26.46
N ASP A 457 -6.06 -16.10 26.36
CA ASP A 457 -7.41 -16.42 25.92
C ASP A 457 -7.51 -16.55 24.39
N TYR A 458 -6.45 -16.19 23.64
CA TYR A 458 -6.42 -16.22 22.19
C TYR A 458 -5.60 -17.41 21.68
N LYS A 459 -6.19 -18.20 20.77
CA LYS A 459 -5.43 -19.18 19.99
C LYS A 459 -4.68 -18.48 18.86
N VAL A 460 -3.35 -18.43 18.95
CA VAL A 460 -2.47 -17.84 17.92
C VAL A 460 -2.25 -18.86 16.79
N ILE A 461 -2.53 -18.45 15.56
CA ILE A 461 -2.42 -19.28 14.35
C ILE A 461 -1.44 -18.61 13.39
N LEU A 462 -0.38 -19.31 13.03
CA LEU A 462 0.59 -18.85 12.04
C LEU A 462 0.19 -19.34 10.63
N ALA A 463 -0.23 -18.41 9.78
CA ALA A 463 -0.46 -18.59 8.35
C ALA A 463 0.71 -17.95 7.57
N ALA A 464 1.92 -18.46 7.82
CA ALA A 464 3.15 -18.05 7.17
C ALA A 464 3.91 -19.30 6.69
N GLY A 465 4.65 -19.20 5.59
CA GLY A 465 5.51 -20.27 5.09
C GLY A 465 6.59 -20.70 6.10
N ASP A 466 7.36 -21.75 5.80
CA ASP A 466 8.39 -22.25 6.72
C ASP A 466 9.66 -21.38 6.76
N GLY A 467 9.68 -20.23 6.07
CA GLY A 467 10.75 -19.22 6.15
C GLY A 467 12.06 -19.67 5.48
N LYS A 468 12.02 -20.80 4.78
CA LYS A 468 12.92 -21.08 3.67
C LYS A 468 12.10 -20.80 2.42
N LEU A 469 12.73 -20.25 1.40
CA LEU A 469 12.15 -19.92 0.08
C LEU A 469 11.68 -18.46 0.02
N ASP A 470 12.39 -17.67 -0.79
CA ASP A 470 11.80 -16.55 -1.51
C ASP A 470 10.57 -17.11 -2.24
N ASP A 471 9.44 -16.41 -2.17
CA ASP A 471 8.18 -16.80 -2.82
C ASP A 471 8.35 -17.08 -4.33
N ASP A 472 9.43 -16.57 -4.95
CA ASP A 472 9.86 -16.82 -6.32
C ASP A 472 10.28 -18.28 -6.63
N GLN A 473 10.45 -19.14 -5.63
CA GLN A 473 10.90 -20.55 -5.81
C GLN A 473 9.81 -21.61 -5.62
N LEU A 474 8.64 -21.25 -5.10
CA LEU A 474 7.49 -22.14 -5.01
C LEU A 474 6.64 -21.99 -6.28
N ASP A 475 6.16 -23.11 -6.85
CA ASP A 475 5.15 -23.03 -7.89
C ASP A 475 3.77 -22.68 -7.28
N GLU A 476 2.88 -22.11 -8.10
CA GLU A 476 1.57 -21.59 -7.69
C GLU A 476 0.69 -22.69 -7.03
N ASP A 477 0.71 -23.92 -7.53
CA ASP A 477 0.05 -25.09 -6.92
C ASP A 477 0.50 -25.39 -5.48
N GLN A 478 1.78 -25.22 -5.16
CA GLN A 478 2.29 -25.43 -3.81
C GLN A 478 1.83 -24.32 -2.86
N LEU A 479 1.82 -23.07 -3.33
CA LEU A 479 1.31 -21.93 -2.57
C LEU A 479 -0.16 -22.10 -2.23
N ASP A 480 -0.98 -22.56 -3.18
CA ASP A 480 -2.40 -22.78 -2.96
C ASP A 480 -2.70 -23.92 -1.98
N LYS A 481 -1.96 -25.04 -2.06
CA LYS A 481 -2.09 -26.14 -1.07
C LYS A 481 -1.70 -25.70 0.34
N VAL A 482 -0.71 -24.81 0.46
CA VAL A 482 -0.32 -24.23 1.75
C VAL A 482 -1.41 -23.28 2.25
N ASN A 483 -1.97 -22.45 1.38
CA ASN A 483 -3.08 -21.54 1.70
C ASN A 483 -4.35 -22.30 2.13
N GLU A 484 -4.72 -23.39 1.43
CA GLU A 484 -5.87 -24.23 1.77
C GLU A 484 -5.69 -24.88 3.15
N LYS A 485 -4.50 -25.46 3.43
CA LYS A 485 -4.18 -25.98 4.77
C LYS A 485 -4.20 -24.90 5.84
N ALA A 486 -3.74 -23.69 5.54
CA ALA A 486 -3.80 -22.55 6.46
C ALA A 486 -5.26 -22.14 6.72
N PHE A 487 -6.08 -22.05 5.67
CA PHE A 487 -7.50 -21.73 5.75
C PHE A 487 -8.27 -22.74 6.60
N ASP A 488 -8.07 -24.04 6.37
CA ASP A 488 -8.71 -25.10 7.15
C ASP A 488 -8.33 -25.04 8.63
N ARG A 489 -7.06 -24.70 8.94
CA ARG A 489 -6.62 -24.50 10.33
C ARG A 489 -7.32 -23.32 10.98
N VAL A 490 -7.47 -22.20 10.26
CA VAL A 490 -8.17 -21.01 10.76
C VAL A 490 -9.65 -21.33 10.97
N GLN A 491 -10.34 -21.89 9.97
CA GLN A 491 -11.76 -22.25 10.05
C GLN A 491 -12.07 -23.18 11.21
N ARG A 492 -11.23 -24.21 11.43
CA ARG A 492 -11.38 -25.11 12.56
C ARG A 492 -11.18 -24.39 13.89
N ALA A 493 -10.12 -23.58 14.01
CA ALA A 493 -9.83 -22.84 15.23
C ALA A 493 -10.94 -21.85 15.59
N THR A 494 -11.53 -21.16 14.60
CA THR A 494 -12.63 -20.21 14.83
C THR A 494 -13.95 -20.88 15.22
N LYS A 495 -14.09 -22.20 15.01
CA LYS A 495 -15.26 -22.98 15.46
C LYS A 495 -15.05 -23.61 16.84
N GLU A 496 -13.82 -23.99 17.15
CA GLU A 496 -13.46 -24.68 18.41
C GLU A 496 -13.21 -23.73 19.58
N VAL A 497 -12.79 -22.48 19.30
CA VAL A 497 -12.31 -21.54 20.31
C VAL A 497 -12.95 -20.18 20.10
N ASP A 498 -13.33 -19.53 21.20
CA ASP A 498 -14.03 -18.25 21.19
C ASP A 498 -13.17 -17.08 20.67
N LYS A 499 -11.84 -17.16 20.80
CA LYS A 499 -10.92 -16.08 20.41
C LYS A 499 -9.68 -16.57 19.68
N THR A 500 -9.32 -15.89 18.58
CA THR A 500 -8.18 -16.28 17.73
C THR A 500 -7.42 -15.07 17.18
N ILE A 501 -6.09 -15.18 17.09
CA ILE A 501 -5.22 -14.24 16.35
C ILE A 501 -4.58 -15.01 15.20
N THR A 502 -4.82 -14.59 13.97
CA THR A 502 -4.17 -15.18 12.78
C THR A 502 -3.06 -14.26 12.28
N LEU A 503 -1.81 -14.72 12.31
CA LEU A 503 -0.65 -13.99 11.79
C LEU A 503 -0.34 -14.43 10.36
N SER A 504 -0.15 -13.49 9.44
CA SER A 504 0.17 -13.77 8.03
C SER A 504 1.24 -12.83 7.48
N VAL A 505 1.84 -13.25 6.36
CA VAL A 505 2.87 -12.51 5.59
C VAL A 505 2.46 -12.34 4.12
N GLY A 506 1.18 -12.54 3.81
CA GLY A 506 0.67 -12.55 2.44
C GLY A 506 -0.32 -13.69 2.17
N GLN A 507 -0.28 -14.78 2.96
CA GLN A 507 -1.28 -15.85 2.88
C GLN A 507 -2.65 -15.38 3.37
N LEU A 508 -3.73 -15.95 2.83
CA LEU A 508 -5.11 -15.64 3.20
C LEU A 508 -5.56 -14.18 2.96
N THR A 509 -4.70 -13.33 2.38
CA THR A 509 -5.03 -11.96 1.94
C THR A 509 -5.97 -11.95 0.74
N THR A 510 -6.06 -13.09 0.05
CA THR A 510 -6.71 -13.30 -1.25
C THR A 510 -7.31 -14.71 -1.35
N GLY A 511 -8.32 -14.92 -2.19
CA GLY A 511 -8.87 -16.24 -2.53
C GLY A 511 -9.73 -16.98 -1.49
N VAL A 512 -9.74 -16.58 -0.21
CA VAL A 512 -10.47 -17.31 0.85
C VAL A 512 -11.36 -16.43 1.72
N THR A 513 -12.42 -17.03 2.29
CA THR A 513 -13.44 -16.32 3.09
C THR A 513 -13.48 -16.82 4.53
N VAL A 514 -12.97 -16.03 5.47
CA VAL A 514 -13.09 -16.29 6.92
C VAL A 514 -14.11 -15.30 7.49
N LYS A 515 -15.37 -15.74 7.60
CA LYS A 515 -16.48 -14.91 8.10
C LYS A 515 -16.27 -14.37 9.52
N PRO A 516 -15.68 -15.12 10.48
CA PRO A 516 -15.58 -14.64 11.87
C PRO A 516 -14.66 -13.44 12.10
N TRP A 517 -13.70 -13.13 11.21
CA TRP A 517 -12.75 -12.03 11.43
C TRP A 517 -13.44 -10.67 11.57
N SER A 518 -13.22 -10.03 12.72
CA SER A 518 -13.80 -8.74 13.10
C SER A 518 -12.86 -7.56 12.81
N ALA A 519 -11.55 -7.81 12.78
CA ALA A 519 -10.57 -6.77 12.53
C ALA A 519 -9.30 -7.26 11.82
N VAL A 520 -8.61 -6.32 11.17
CA VAL A 520 -7.29 -6.47 10.57
C VAL A 520 -6.30 -5.55 11.28
N LEU A 521 -5.13 -6.05 11.66
CA LEU A 521 -4.00 -5.24 12.13
C LEU A 521 -2.93 -5.18 11.04
N MET A 522 -2.63 -3.98 10.57
CA MET A 522 -1.61 -3.71 9.56
C MET A 522 -0.26 -3.45 10.26
N LEU A 523 0.61 -4.46 10.26
CA LEU A 523 1.94 -4.43 10.90
C LEU A 523 3.07 -4.50 9.86
N SER A 524 2.82 -4.00 8.65
CA SER A 524 3.77 -3.94 7.54
C SER A 524 3.67 -2.64 6.77
N SER A 525 4.81 -2.13 6.25
CA SER A 525 4.86 -0.94 5.40
C SER A 525 4.42 -1.24 3.95
N MET A 526 3.17 -1.67 3.77
CA MET A 526 2.62 -1.93 2.43
C MET A 526 2.48 -0.62 1.65
N LYS A 527 3.11 -0.56 0.47
CA LYS A 527 3.08 0.64 -0.40
C LYS A 527 1.94 0.63 -1.42
N SER A 528 1.32 -0.54 -1.67
CA SER A 528 0.30 -0.71 -2.69
C SER A 528 -1.10 -0.48 -2.09
N PRO A 529 -1.87 0.54 -2.54
CA PRO A 529 -3.25 0.74 -2.10
C PRO A 529 -4.14 -0.47 -2.36
N ALA A 530 -3.88 -1.19 -3.46
CA ALA A 530 -4.58 -2.41 -3.83
C ALA A 530 -4.45 -3.50 -2.75
N GLU A 531 -3.21 -3.85 -2.41
CA GLU A 531 -2.90 -4.93 -1.47
C GLU A 531 -3.40 -4.58 -0.06
N TYR A 532 -3.23 -3.31 0.32
CA TYR A 532 -3.73 -2.77 1.58
C TYR A 532 -5.25 -2.96 1.71
N MET A 533 -6.01 -2.51 0.71
CA MET A 533 -7.48 -2.58 0.74
C MET A 533 -7.99 -4.02 0.61
N GLN A 534 -7.32 -4.88 -0.18
CA GLN A 534 -7.64 -6.31 -0.23
C GLN A 534 -7.52 -6.98 1.14
N ALA A 535 -6.45 -6.68 1.88
CA ALA A 535 -6.28 -7.17 3.23
C ALA A 535 -7.35 -6.61 4.17
N ALA A 536 -7.63 -5.29 4.11
CA ALA A 536 -8.67 -4.64 4.92
C ALA A 536 -10.06 -5.25 4.72
N PHE A 537 -10.47 -5.52 3.47
CA PHE A 537 -11.79 -6.10 3.17
C PHE A 537 -12.00 -7.52 3.72
N ARG A 538 -10.95 -8.21 4.21
CA ARG A 538 -11.08 -9.55 4.80
C ARG A 538 -11.93 -9.55 6.08
N ALA A 539 -11.95 -8.46 6.84
CA ALA A 539 -12.82 -8.34 8.01
C ALA A 539 -14.28 -8.02 7.65
N GLN A 540 -14.55 -7.52 6.44
CA GLN A 540 -15.88 -7.07 5.99
C GLN A 540 -16.85 -8.22 5.67
N ASN A 541 -16.51 -9.48 5.92
CA ASN A 541 -17.40 -10.59 5.59
C ASN A 541 -18.62 -10.61 6.54
N PRO A 542 -19.86 -10.70 6.02
CA PRO A 542 -21.06 -10.89 6.84
C PRO A 542 -20.96 -12.13 7.72
N TYR A 543 -21.36 -12.00 8.98
CA TYR A 543 -21.32 -13.09 9.94
C TYR A 543 -22.44 -12.92 10.97
N THR A 544 -23.21 -13.98 11.15
CA THR A 544 -24.28 -14.08 12.15
C THR A 544 -24.04 -15.35 12.95
N PHE A 545 -24.08 -15.25 14.28
CA PHE A 545 -23.84 -16.38 15.18
C PHE A 545 -24.53 -16.14 16.52
N GLU A 546 -24.66 -17.19 17.31
CA GLU A 546 -25.24 -17.11 18.65
C GLU A 546 -24.15 -16.80 19.69
N ARG A 547 -24.45 -15.84 20.58
CA ARG A 547 -23.57 -15.41 21.65
C ARG A 547 -24.39 -15.17 22.91
N ASN A 548 -24.07 -15.88 23.99
CA ASN A 548 -24.78 -15.77 25.29
C ASN A 548 -26.30 -15.95 25.17
N GLY A 549 -26.77 -16.88 24.32
CA GLY A 549 -28.21 -17.12 24.09
C GLY A 549 -28.90 -16.04 23.24
N GLN A 550 -28.14 -15.17 22.57
CA GLN A 550 -28.66 -14.12 21.69
C GLN A 550 -28.05 -14.24 20.31
N LEU A 551 -28.87 -14.06 19.28
CA LEU A 551 -28.38 -13.97 17.91
C LEU A 551 -27.76 -12.59 17.68
N VAL A 552 -26.49 -12.59 17.27
CA VAL A 552 -25.74 -11.37 16.96
C VAL A 552 -25.25 -11.40 15.52
N GLN A 553 -25.19 -10.22 14.92
CA GLN A 553 -24.72 -10.01 13.56
C GLN A 553 -23.58 -8.99 13.56
N LYS A 554 -22.56 -9.25 12.75
CA LYS A 554 -21.48 -8.30 12.52
C LYS A 554 -22.02 -7.06 11.81
N GLU A 555 -21.89 -5.92 12.47
CA GLU A 555 -22.31 -4.61 11.97
C GLU A 555 -21.11 -3.78 11.52
N ASN A 556 -20.00 -3.87 12.24
CA ASN A 556 -18.78 -3.15 11.95
C ASN A 556 -17.59 -4.11 11.86
N ALA A 557 -16.63 -3.74 11.03
CA ALA A 557 -15.32 -4.35 10.94
C ALA A 557 -14.25 -3.27 11.06
N TYR A 558 -13.08 -3.63 11.56
CA TYR A 558 -12.05 -2.66 11.95
C TYR A 558 -10.72 -2.91 11.24
N VAL A 559 -10.04 -1.83 10.89
CA VAL A 559 -8.64 -1.85 10.43
C VAL A 559 -7.85 -1.02 11.43
N PHE A 560 -6.82 -1.59 12.03
CA PHE A 560 -5.91 -0.88 12.93
C PHE A 560 -4.55 -0.78 12.24
N ASP A 561 -4.08 0.46 12.07
CA ASP A 561 -2.80 0.79 11.44
C ASP A 561 -1.98 1.68 12.37
N PHE A 562 -0.66 1.54 12.31
CA PHE A 562 0.29 2.18 13.23
C PHE A 562 1.25 3.13 12.49
N ASP A 563 0.85 3.59 11.30
CA ASP A 563 1.59 4.51 10.44
C ASP A 563 0.63 5.50 9.75
N PRO A 564 0.23 6.58 10.44
CA PRO A 564 -0.80 7.52 9.96
C PRO A 564 -0.41 8.24 8.68
N THR A 565 0.86 8.59 8.52
CA THR A 565 1.35 9.22 7.29
C THR A 565 1.07 8.31 6.09
N ARG A 566 1.41 7.03 6.17
CA ARG A 566 1.14 6.08 5.09
C ARG A 566 -0.35 5.78 4.94
N THR A 567 -1.05 5.50 6.04
CA THR A 567 -2.47 5.13 6.01
C THR A 567 -3.31 6.20 5.35
N LEU A 568 -3.13 7.47 5.72
CA LEU A 568 -3.89 8.59 5.19
C LEU A 568 -3.50 8.90 3.74
N THR A 569 -2.22 8.70 3.36
CA THR A 569 -1.79 8.81 1.96
C THR A 569 -2.45 7.73 1.09
N ILE A 570 -2.46 6.47 1.54
CA ILE A 570 -3.13 5.36 0.83
C ILE A 570 -4.64 5.60 0.74
N PHE A 571 -5.25 6.15 1.79
CA PHE A 571 -6.68 6.47 1.80
C PHE A 571 -7.01 7.56 0.78
N ASP A 572 -6.15 8.57 0.67
CA ASP A 572 -6.25 9.65 -0.31
C ASP A 572 -6.09 9.13 -1.75
N GLU A 573 -5.02 8.37 -2.03
CA GLU A 573 -4.80 7.68 -3.31
C GLU A 573 -6.00 6.79 -3.68
N PHE A 574 -6.52 6.01 -2.73
CA PHE A 574 -7.69 5.16 -2.97
C PHE A 574 -8.95 5.97 -3.31
N ALA A 575 -9.14 7.14 -2.71
CA ALA A 575 -10.28 8.01 -3.00
C ALA A 575 -10.20 8.64 -4.40
N ASN A 576 -8.99 8.95 -4.88
CA ASN A 576 -8.76 9.77 -6.06
C ASN A 576 -8.30 9.00 -7.32
N ASP A 577 -7.59 7.88 -7.18
CA ASP A 577 -7.06 7.10 -8.32
C ASP A 577 -8.12 6.22 -9.00
N LEU A 578 -9.26 5.97 -8.33
CA LEU A 578 -10.35 5.15 -8.88
C LEU A 578 -11.31 5.93 -9.78
N MET A 579 -11.18 7.26 -9.86
CA MET A 579 -12.09 8.13 -10.61
C MET A 579 -11.42 8.64 -11.88
N ALA A 580 -12.03 8.40 -13.04
CA ALA A 580 -11.47 8.78 -14.34
C ALA A 580 -11.22 10.29 -14.49
N GLU A 581 -11.98 11.13 -13.77
CA GLU A 581 -11.88 12.59 -13.81
C GLU A 581 -10.69 13.13 -13.00
N THR A 582 -10.25 12.43 -11.96
CA THR A 582 -9.14 12.84 -11.08
C THR A 582 -7.88 11.99 -11.27
N SER A 583 -7.99 10.83 -11.95
CA SER A 583 -6.85 9.96 -12.29
C SER A 583 -5.76 10.71 -13.06
N ASN A 584 -4.49 10.39 -12.77
CA ASN A 584 -3.30 11.06 -13.31
C ASN A 584 -3.22 12.56 -13.01
N GLY A 585 -3.72 13.02 -11.86
CA GLY A 585 -3.54 14.40 -11.38
C GLY A 585 -4.37 15.46 -12.11
N LYS A 586 -5.45 15.07 -12.81
CA LYS A 586 -6.26 15.96 -13.66
C LYS A 586 -7.40 16.69 -12.92
N GLY A 587 -7.61 16.39 -11.64
CA GLY A 587 -8.69 16.97 -10.82
C GLY A 587 -8.32 18.28 -10.12
N THR A 588 -9.31 19.09 -9.80
CA THR A 588 -9.13 20.28 -8.94
C THR A 588 -8.99 19.89 -7.46
N ALA A 589 -8.34 20.75 -6.65
CA ALA A 589 -8.21 20.51 -5.20
C ALA A 589 -9.58 20.36 -4.49
N ALA A 590 -10.63 21.04 -4.99
CA ALA A 590 -11.97 20.92 -4.44
C ALA A 590 -12.64 19.58 -4.75
N GLU A 591 -12.42 19.03 -5.95
CA GLU A 591 -12.88 17.69 -6.33
C GLU A 591 -12.15 16.61 -5.52
N HIS A 592 -10.85 16.80 -5.30
CA HIS A 592 -10.02 15.93 -4.47
C HIS A 592 -10.55 15.84 -3.03
N GLU A 593 -10.80 16.98 -2.38
CA GLU A 593 -11.39 17.04 -1.04
C GLU A 593 -12.81 16.45 -1.00
N ALA A 594 -13.61 16.65 -2.05
CA ALA A 594 -14.96 16.10 -2.15
C ALA A 594 -14.95 14.56 -2.23
N ASN A 595 -14.00 13.97 -2.96
CA ASN A 595 -13.83 12.52 -3.05
C ASN A 595 -13.47 11.91 -1.70
N ILE A 596 -12.50 12.51 -0.99
CA ILE A 596 -12.10 12.08 0.36
C ILE A 596 -13.30 12.19 1.31
N ARG A 597 -14.04 13.30 1.29
CA ARG A 597 -15.23 13.50 2.12
C ARG A 597 -16.30 12.44 1.85
N LYS A 598 -16.55 12.11 0.57
CA LYS A 598 -17.51 11.08 0.19
C LYS A 598 -17.09 9.72 0.75
N LEU A 599 -15.80 9.37 0.67
CA LEU A 599 -15.29 8.12 1.21
C LEU A 599 -15.37 8.08 2.74
N LEU A 600 -15.00 9.15 3.44
CA LEU A 600 -15.06 9.25 4.92
C LEU A 600 -16.47 9.05 5.48
N ASN A 601 -17.50 9.53 4.78
CA ASN A 601 -18.90 9.29 5.18
C ASN A 601 -19.22 7.79 5.30
N PHE A 602 -18.54 6.94 4.53
CA PHE A 602 -18.79 5.51 4.47
C PHE A 602 -17.72 4.67 5.17
N PHE A 603 -16.47 5.11 5.11
CA PHE A 603 -15.30 4.49 5.73
C PHE A 603 -14.63 5.50 6.68
N PRO A 604 -15.13 5.66 7.92
CA PRO A 604 -14.54 6.57 8.89
C PRO A 604 -13.11 6.22 9.17
N VAL A 605 -12.27 7.25 9.22
CA VAL A 605 -10.90 7.16 9.72
C VAL A 605 -10.86 7.87 11.07
N ILE A 606 -10.41 7.14 12.08
CA ILE A 606 -10.24 7.62 13.44
C ILE A 606 -8.74 7.74 13.68
N GLY A 607 -8.26 8.96 13.90
CA GLY A 607 -6.86 9.26 14.18
C GLY A 607 -6.69 9.95 15.52
N GLU A 608 -5.44 10.24 15.86
CA GLU A 608 -5.08 10.98 17.07
C GLU A 608 -5.14 12.48 16.81
N ASP A 609 -5.79 13.25 17.70
CA ASP A 609 -5.71 14.71 17.75
C ASP A 609 -4.45 15.18 18.48
N ASP A 610 -4.24 16.50 18.55
CA ASP A 610 -3.08 17.12 19.21
C ASP A 610 -2.98 16.82 20.72
N GLU A 611 -4.06 16.33 21.35
CA GLU A 611 -4.10 15.88 22.75
C GLU A 611 -3.95 14.35 22.89
N GLY A 612 -3.63 13.65 21.79
CA GLY A 612 -3.46 12.20 21.71
C GLY A 612 -4.76 11.41 21.86
N LYS A 613 -5.93 12.04 21.66
CA LYS A 613 -7.26 11.41 21.74
C LYS A 613 -7.71 10.94 20.37
N MET A 614 -8.42 9.81 20.36
CA MET A 614 -8.99 9.26 19.13
C MET A 614 -10.23 10.06 18.69
N VAL A 615 -10.16 10.68 17.51
CA VAL A 615 -11.24 11.47 16.89
C VAL A 615 -11.47 11.03 15.45
N GLU A 616 -12.73 11.12 14.99
CA GLU A 616 -13.04 10.93 13.57
C GLU A 616 -12.47 12.10 12.76
N LEU A 617 -11.68 11.77 11.74
CA LEU A 617 -10.99 12.76 10.90
C LEU A 617 -11.92 13.27 9.80
N ASP A 618 -11.83 14.57 9.52
CA ASP A 618 -12.45 15.17 8.34
C ASP A 618 -11.52 15.16 7.11
N ALA A 619 -12.06 15.52 5.95
CA ALA A 619 -11.30 15.50 4.69
C ALA A 619 -10.07 16.42 4.72
N LYS A 620 -10.11 17.55 5.44
CA LYS A 620 -8.98 18.46 5.56
C LYS A 620 -7.90 17.83 6.44
N GLN A 621 -8.30 17.23 7.56
CA GLN A 621 -7.39 16.53 8.46
C GLN A 621 -6.70 15.33 7.77
N VAL A 622 -7.41 14.56 6.94
CA VAL A 622 -6.80 13.48 6.15
C VAL A 622 -5.68 13.99 5.24
N MET A 623 -5.85 15.18 4.64
CA MET A 623 -4.83 15.81 3.80
C MET A 623 -3.71 16.49 4.61
N SER A 624 -4.03 17.09 5.77
CA SER A 624 -3.09 17.92 6.54
C SER A 624 -2.27 17.14 7.57
N ILE A 625 -2.83 16.10 8.22
CA ILE A 625 -2.12 15.32 9.24
C ILE A 625 -0.83 14.70 8.68
N PRO A 626 -0.81 14.05 7.49
CA PRO A 626 0.43 13.51 6.94
C PRO A 626 1.50 14.59 6.72
N ARG A 627 1.07 15.80 6.32
CA ARG A 627 1.96 16.95 6.14
C ARG A 627 2.52 17.43 7.47
N HIS A 628 1.65 17.61 8.47
CA HIS A 628 2.04 17.99 9.82
C HIS A 628 3.00 16.99 10.45
N LEU A 629 2.74 15.68 10.33
CA LEU A 629 3.63 14.64 10.86
C LEU A 629 4.98 14.59 10.13
N LYS A 630 4.99 14.80 8.81
CA LYS A 630 6.26 14.94 8.06
C LYS A 630 7.04 16.15 8.57
N ALA A 631 6.40 17.30 8.74
CA ALA A 631 7.01 18.52 9.25
C ALA A 631 7.53 18.37 10.70
N GLN A 632 6.79 17.67 11.55
CA GLN A 632 7.25 17.34 12.91
C GLN A 632 8.52 16.48 12.88
N GLN A 633 8.54 15.47 12.02
CA GLN A 633 9.76 14.66 11.82
C GLN A 633 10.91 15.47 11.24
N VAL A 634 10.66 16.48 10.40
CA VAL A 634 11.70 17.42 9.95
C VAL A 634 12.28 18.15 11.15
N VAL A 635 11.45 18.72 12.03
CA VAL A 635 11.88 19.47 13.23
C VAL A 635 12.63 18.56 14.21
N ASP A 636 12.10 17.37 14.50
CA ASP A 636 12.73 16.37 15.38
C ASP A 636 14.08 15.90 14.82
N LYS A 637 14.19 15.78 13.49
CA LYS A 637 15.45 15.51 12.79
C LYS A 637 16.26 16.77 12.51
N LYS A 638 15.96 17.91 13.14
CA LYS A 638 16.76 19.14 13.06
C LYS A 638 16.93 19.66 11.63
N PHE A 639 15.87 19.55 10.83
CA PHE A 639 15.80 19.91 9.41
C PHE A 639 16.72 19.09 8.48
N MET A 640 17.16 17.91 8.92
CA MET A 640 18.02 17.00 8.16
C MET A 640 17.25 15.89 7.41
N SER A 641 15.92 15.90 7.46
CA SER A 641 15.05 14.89 6.86
C SER A 641 14.90 15.10 5.34
N ASN A 642 14.83 14.00 4.59
CA ASN A 642 14.57 14.07 3.15
C ASN A 642 13.14 14.54 2.80
N TYR A 643 12.21 14.60 3.76
CA TYR A 643 10.86 15.11 3.52
C TYR A 643 10.82 16.59 3.13
N LEU A 644 11.90 17.35 3.39
CA LEU A 644 12.03 18.73 2.92
C LEU A 644 12.29 18.87 1.43
N PHE A 645 12.70 17.79 0.75
CA PHE A 645 13.12 17.85 -0.64
C PHE A 645 12.21 17.05 -1.54
N THR A 646 11.95 17.60 -2.72
CA THR A 646 11.17 16.96 -3.77
C THR A 646 11.84 17.22 -5.12
N ASN A 647 11.42 16.51 -6.16
CA ASN A 647 11.91 16.73 -7.53
C ASN A 647 13.44 16.73 -7.71
N ILE A 648 14.19 15.99 -6.87
CA ILE A 648 15.66 15.95 -6.93
C ILE A 648 16.18 15.50 -8.31
N SER A 649 15.40 14.68 -9.01
CA SER A 649 15.73 14.24 -10.36
C SER A 649 15.80 15.37 -11.39
N ARG A 650 15.27 16.57 -11.11
CA ARG A 650 15.41 17.74 -11.99
C ARG A 650 16.85 18.26 -12.10
N ILE A 651 17.74 17.86 -11.21
CA ILE A 651 19.15 18.27 -11.20
C ILE A 651 19.91 17.73 -12.41
N PHE A 652 19.45 16.62 -13.02
CA PHE A 652 20.08 16.04 -14.20
C PHE A 652 19.90 16.89 -15.47
N GLY A 653 18.80 17.64 -15.57
CA GLY A 653 18.59 18.64 -16.62
C GLY A 653 19.09 20.04 -16.25
N ALA A 654 19.72 20.20 -15.08
CA ALA A 654 20.03 21.51 -14.54
C ALA A 654 21.37 22.08 -15.05
N PRO A 655 21.47 23.42 -15.21
CA PRO A 655 22.68 24.10 -15.66
C PRO A 655 23.91 23.82 -14.79
N ALA A 656 25.10 24.10 -15.34
CA ALA A 656 26.34 24.16 -14.57
C ALA A 656 26.21 25.11 -13.37
N GLU A 657 25.45 26.21 -13.55
CA GLU A 657 25.11 27.16 -12.50
C GLU A 657 24.40 26.50 -11.30
N VAL A 658 23.44 25.57 -11.50
CA VAL A 658 22.79 24.85 -10.38
C VAL A 658 23.78 24.00 -9.61
N ARG A 659 24.75 23.41 -10.31
CA ARG A 659 25.77 22.55 -9.68
C ARG A 659 26.79 23.34 -8.91
N GLU A 660 27.23 24.48 -9.45
CA GLU A 660 28.06 25.43 -8.71
C GLU A 660 27.34 25.92 -7.44
N ILE A 661 26.03 26.17 -7.52
CA ILE A 661 25.22 26.53 -6.36
C ILE A 661 25.20 25.38 -5.33
N LEU A 662 24.91 24.15 -5.76
CA LEU A 662 24.87 22.99 -4.87
C LEU A 662 26.24 22.73 -4.24
N ASN A 663 27.34 22.76 -5.01
CA ASN A 663 28.70 22.61 -4.51
C ASN A 663 29.13 23.75 -3.56
N GLY A 664 28.49 24.92 -3.67
CA GLY A 664 28.64 26.03 -2.73
C GLY A 664 28.04 25.74 -1.35
N LEU A 665 27.12 24.77 -1.24
CA LEU A 665 26.53 24.35 0.03
C LEU A 665 27.46 23.40 0.79
N VAL A 666 27.48 23.52 2.11
CA VAL A 666 28.15 22.53 2.97
C VAL A 666 27.41 21.19 2.85
N THR A 667 28.08 20.04 2.88
CA THR A 667 27.37 18.74 2.88
C THR A 667 26.99 18.27 4.29
N ALA A 668 25.80 17.65 4.39
CA ALA A 668 25.29 17.04 5.60
C ALA A 668 24.52 15.73 5.29
N LYS A 669 24.69 14.71 6.14
CA LYS A 669 24.18 13.35 5.90
C LYS A 669 23.00 13.01 6.80
N GLU A 670 22.09 12.20 6.28
CA GLU A 670 21.07 11.54 7.09
C GLU A 670 21.66 10.23 7.67
N GLY A 671 21.87 10.19 8.99
CA GLY A 671 22.39 9.00 9.67
C GLY A 671 23.81 8.56 9.28
N LYS A 672 24.11 7.26 9.43
CA LYS A 672 25.44 6.66 9.18
C LYS A 672 25.60 6.12 7.75
N THR A 673 25.61 6.98 6.74
CA THR A 673 26.02 6.59 5.38
C THR A 673 27.53 6.72 5.18
N LYS A 674 28.17 5.69 4.60
CA LYS A 674 29.61 5.68 4.22
C LYS A 674 29.97 6.92 3.40
N LYS A 675 31.22 7.40 3.51
CA LYS A 675 31.77 8.46 2.64
C LYS A 675 31.52 8.10 1.17
N SER A 676 30.66 8.84 0.49
CA SER A 676 30.72 8.97 -0.96
C SER A 676 31.87 9.92 -1.28
N ASP A 677 32.46 9.76 -2.46
CA ASP A 677 33.42 10.73 -3.00
C ASP A 677 32.74 12.09 -3.12
N GLN A 678 33.47 13.16 -2.81
CA GLN A 678 32.92 14.46 -2.42
C GLN A 678 32.43 15.36 -3.58
N ASP A 679 32.36 14.87 -4.82
CA ASP A 679 32.12 15.70 -6.00
C ASP A 679 31.22 14.98 -7.05
N ALA A 680 30.16 14.27 -6.61
CA ALA A 680 29.36 13.44 -7.54
C ALA A 680 28.42 14.26 -8.44
N ILE A 681 28.03 15.47 -8.01
CA ILE A 681 27.14 16.36 -8.79
C ILE A 681 27.78 16.83 -10.10
N GLU A 682 29.11 16.97 -10.18
CA GLU A 682 29.79 17.40 -11.42
C GLU A 682 29.50 16.49 -12.61
N GLY A 683 29.22 15.19 -12.38
CA GLY A 683 28.87 14.21 -13.41
C GLY A 683 27.38 14.10 -13.74
N ALA A 684 26.52 15.02 -13.29
CA ALA A 684 25.08 14.95 -13.51
C ALA A 684 24.67 15.17 -14.99
N GLU A 685 25.44 15.94 -15.78
CA GLU A 685 25.22 16.13 -17.23
C GLU A 685 25.46 14.86 -18.04
N ASP A 686 26.34 14.00 -17.53
CA ASP A 686 26.65 12.74 -18.17
C ASP A 686 25.57 11.68 -17.92
N VAL A 687 24.63 11.95 -17.01
CA VAL A 687 23.53 11.04 -16.69
C VAL A 687 22.38 11.23 -17.66
N SER A 688 22.14 10.21 -18.48
CA SER A 688 21.05 10.24 -19.45
C SER A 688 19.71 9.94 -18.78
N VAL A 689 18.87 10.95 -18.60
CA VAL A 689 17.52 10.84 -18.03
C VAL A 689 16.45 11.42 -18.97
N ASN A 690 15.20 10.99 -18.80
CA ASN A 690 14.02 11.56 -19.47
C ASN A 690 13.44 12.77 -18.70
N ASP A 691 12.36 13.36 -19.21
CA ASP A 691 11.67 14.52 -18.61
C ASP A 691 11.11 14.24 -17.19
N GLU A 692 10.95 12.97 -16.82
CA GLU A 692 10.50 12.53 -15.50
C GLU A 692 11.67 12.20 -14.56
N GLY A 693 12.91 12.29 -15.06
CA GLY A 693 14.13 12.02 -14.31
C GLY A 693 14.50 10.54 -14.21
N GLU A 694 13.92 9.68 -15.03
CA GLU A 694 14.27 8.27 -15.13
C GLU A 694 15.39 8.03 -16.14
N VAL A 695 16.29 7.08 -15.87
CA VAL A 695 17.41 6.77 -16.77
C VAL A 695 16.91 6.28 -18.14
N GLU A 696 17.25 7.04 -19.19
CA GLU A 696 16.98 6.71 -20.58
C GLU A 696 18.25 6.79 -21.41
N ILE A 697 18.61 5.70 -22.10
CA ILE A 697 19.83 5.63 -22.91
C ILE A 697 19.44 5.61 -24.40
N PRO A 698 19.95 6.56 -25.21
CA PRO A 698 19.70 6.56 -26.65
C PRO A 698 20.17 5.25 -27.31
N LYS A 699 19.34 4.70 -28.20
CA LYS A 699 19.67 3.44 -28.89
C LYS A 699 20.94 3.58 -29.73
N GLU A 700 21.19 4.75 -30.28
CA GLU A 700 22.39 5.07 -31.05
C GLU A 700 23.67 4.99 -30.20
N ARG A 701 23.62 5.38 -28.92
CA ARG A 701 24.75 5.28 -27.97
C ARG A 701 25.07 3.82 -27.67
N VAL A 702 24.05 3.00 -27.44
CA VAL A 702 24.20 1.54 -27.26
C VAL A 702 24.82 0.91 -28.49
N ILE A 703 24.30 1.21 -29.69
CA ILE A 703 24.77 0.66 -30.97
C ILE A 703 26.21 1.10 -31.25
N GLY A 704 26.54 2.39 -31.01
CA GLY A 704 27.89 2.93 -31.19
C GLY A 704 28.92 2.28 -30.28
N LYS A 705 28.65 2.23 -28.96
CA LYS A 705 29.54 1.60 -27.97
C LYS A 705 29.73 0.11 -28.22
N SER A 706 28.65 -0.60 -28.56
CA SER A 706 28.70 -1.99 -28.97
C SER A 706 29.59 -2.17 -30.21
N LYS A 707 29.44 -1.32 -31.22
CA LYS A 707 30.29 -1.36 -32.42
C LYS A 707 31.76 -1.05 -32.12
N ASP A 708 32.06 -0.13 -31.21
CA ASP A 708 33.42 0.21 -30.81
C ASP A 708 34.11 -0.92 -30.02
N LEU A 709 33.39 -1.54 -29.09
CA LEU A 709 33.89 -2.64 -28.25
C LEU A 709 34.13 -3.93 -29.04
N PHE A 710 33.33 -4.14 -30.09
CA PHE A 710 33.21 -5.46 -30.69
C PHE A 710 33.40 -5.53 -32.21
N GLY A 711 33.14 -4.44 -32.94
CA GLY A 711 33.32 -4.32 -34.40
C GLY A 711 32.34 -5.13 -35.28
N ASP A 712 32.16 -4.71 -36.53
CA ASP A 712 31.22 -5.36 -37.47
C ASP A 712 31.66 -6.77 -37.94
N LYS A 713 32.97 -7.10 -37.83
CA LYS A 713 33.57 -8.31 -38.44
C LYS A 713 33.75 -9.51 -37.50
N VAL A 714 33.61 -9.33 -36.19
CA VAL A 714 33.85 -10.43 -35.22
C VAL A 714 32.63 -11.36 -35.14
N TYR A 715 31.43 -10.83 -35.34
CA TYR A 715 30.18 -11.55 -35.12
C TYR A 715 29.62 -12.33 -36.32
N SER A 716 29.93 -11.93 -37.56
CA SER A 716 29.51 -12.69 -38.74
C SER A 716 30.15 -14.08 -38.76
N ASP A 717 31.45 -14.14 -38.46
CA ASP A 717 32.22 -15.38 -38.51
C ASP A 717 31.89 -16.30 -37.32
N LEU A 718 31.59 -15.73 -36.14
CA LEU A 718 31.15 -16.48 -34.96
C LEU A 718 29.72 -17.02 -35.14
N GLY A 719 28.81 -16.21 -35.69
CA GLY A 719 27.43 -16.60 -35.98
C GLY A 719 27.37 -17.75 -36.97
N ASP A 720 28.14 -17.70 -38.05
CA ASP A 720 28.20 -18.77 -39.05
C ASP A 720 28.86 -20.06 -38.50
N GLN A 721 29.94 -19.94 -37.70
CA GLN A 721 30.57 -21.10 -37.03
C GLN A 721 29.66 -21.77 -36.00
N LEU A 722 28.91 -20.98 -35.21
CA LEU A 722 27.95 -21.51 -34.23
C LEU A 722 26.74 -22.13 -34.94
N VAL A 723 26.26 -21.53 -36.04
CA VAL A 723 25.18 -22.07 -36.88
C VAL A 723 25.56 -23.42 -37.52
N ASP A 724 26.80 -23.58 -37.96
CA ASP A 724 27.29 -24.85 -38.52
C ASP A 724 27.40 -25.95 -37.46
N SER A 725 27.74 -25.59 -36.20
CA SER A 725 27.80 -26.55 -35.09
C SER A 725 26.44 -27.07 -34.61
N VAL A 726 25.34 -26.36 -34.95
CA VAL A 726 23.96 -26.79 -34.64
C VAL A 726 23.55 -28.04 -35.44
N TYR A 727 24.18 -28.30 -36.60
CA TYR A 727 23.89 -29.47 -37.45
C TYR A 727 24.36 -30.82 -36.88
N GLU A 728 25.22 -30.84 -35.86
CA GLU A 728 25.77 -32.09 -35.30
C GLU A 728 24.95 -32.68 -34.14
N ASN A 729 23.88 -32.00 -33.69
CA ASN A 729 23.03 -32.49 -32.61
C ASN A 729 21.87 -33.35 -33.14
N ASP A 730 22.11 -34.66 -33.19
CA ASP A 730 21.10 -35.73 -33.46
C ASP A 730 20.11 -35.93 -32.28
N SER A 731 19.95 -34.92 -31.41
CA SER A 731 19.11 -35.02 -30.22
C SER A 731 17.63 -34.94 -30.61
N THR A 732 16.88 -35.97 -30.22
CA THR A 732 15.42 -35.98 -30.38
C THR A 732 14.69 -35.12 -29.34
N ASP A 733 15.39 -34.50 -28.38
CA ASP A 733 14.83 -33.58 -27.39
C ASP A 733 15.26 -32.13 -27.67
N PHE A 734 14.33 -31.34 -28.20
CA PHE A 734 14.53 -29.93 -28.56
C PHE A 734 14.95 -29.05 -27.38
N ASN A 735 14.52 -29.38 -26.15
CA ASN A 735 14.91 -28.65 -24.95
C ASN A 735 16.35 -28.95 -24.55
N SER A 736 16.81 -30.19 -24.69
CA SER A 736 18.22 -30.54 -24.50
C SER A 736 19.11 -29.87 -25.55
N ALA A 737 18.69 -29.92 -26.83
CA ALA A 737 19.40 -29.29 -27.93
C ALA A 737 19.51 -27.78 -27.72
N ALA A 738 18.41 -27.10 -27.40
CA ALA A 738 18.40 -25.67 -27.12
C ALA A 738 19.19 -25.28 -25.88
N LYS A 739 19.24 -26.14 -24.86
CA LYS A 739 20.07 -25.94 -23.67
C LYS A 739 21.56 -26.07 -23.98
N ASP A 740 21.95 -27.05 -24.78
CA ASP A 740 23.34 -27.25 -25.18
C ASP A 740 23.80 -26.14 -26.13
N ILE A 741 22.93 -25.74 -27.06
CA ILE A 741 23.13 -24.57 -27.94
C ILE A 741 23.25 -23.30 -27.09
N SER A 742 22.35 -23.07 -26.13
CA SER A 742 22.42 -21.92 -25.21
C SER A 742 23.72 -21.93 -24.40
N LYS A 743 24.18 -23.08 -23.88
CA LYS A 743 25.47 -23.18 -23.18
C LYS A 743 26.66 -22.90 -24.08
N GLN A 744 26.66 -23.42 -25.30
CA GLN A 744 27.72 -23.18 -26.28
C GLN A 744 27.78 -21.70 -26.65
N ILE A 745 26.64 -21.11 -26.97
CA ILE A 745 26.51 -19.68 -27.29
C ILE A 745 26.91 -18.83 -26.10
N THR A 746 26.39 -19.09 -24.91
CA THR A 746 26.71 -18.28 -23.72
C THR A 746 28.17 -18.46 -23.30
N GLY A 747 28.74 -19.64 -23.47
CA GLY A 747 30.18 -19.88 -23.23
C GLY A 747 31.08 -19.13 -24.20
N SER A 748 30.70 -19.05 -25.47
CA SER A 748 31.40 -18.27 -26.50
C SER A 748 31.22 -16.76 -26.28
N LEU A 749 29.99 -16.31 -26.05
CA LEU A 749 29.66 -14.91 -25.77
C LEU A 749 30.21 -14.43 -24.43
N HIS A 750 30.39 -15.29 -23.43
CA HIS A 750 31.02 -14.90 -22.17
C HIS A 750 32.45 -14.39 -22.40
N LYS A 751 33.25 -15.13 -23.17
CA LYS A 751 34.64 -14.75 -23.49
C LYS A 751 34.74 -13.53 -24.40
N GLU A 752 33.78 -13.38 -25.31
CA GLU A 752 33.86 -12.33 -26.33
C GLU A 752 33.12 -11.05 -25.96
N VAL A 753 32.08 -11.13 -25.12
CA VAL A 753 31.22 -10.01 -24.72
C VAL A 753 31.43 -9.65 -23.25
N ILE A 754 31.22 -10.58 -22.31
CA ILE A 754 31.25 -10.28 -20.88
C ILE A 754 32.66 -9.92 -20.40
N ASP A 755 33.69 -10.63 -20.84
CA ASP A 755 35.08 -10.34 -20.46
C ASP A 755 35.51 -8.96 -20.96
N ARG A 756 35.18 -8.61 -22.22
CA ARG A 756 35.50 -7.30 -22.79
C ARG A 756 34.74 -6.16 -22.10
N VAL A 757 33.45 -6.35 -21.80
CA VAL A 757 32.65 -5.37 -21.04
C VAL A 757 33.14 -5.25 -19.60
N THR A 758 33.62 -6.34 -19.00
CA THR A 758 34.20 -6.32 -17.65
C THR A 758 35.51 -5.55 -17.63
N GLU A 759 36.36 -5.73 -18.65
CA GLU A 759 37.62 -5.00 -18.80
C GLU A 759 37.37 -3.51 -19.09
N ASP A 760 36.43 -3.18 -19.98
CA ASP A 760 36.15 -1.80 -20.38
C ASP A 760 35.43 -0.98 -19.29
N TYR A 761 34.40 -1.56 -18.66
CA TYR A 761 33.62 -0.90 -17.60
C TYR A 761 34.14 -1.16 -16.18
N GLY A 762 35.24 -1.92 -16.02
CA GLY A 762 35.84 -2.20 -14.72
C GLY A 762 34.94 -2.95 -13.72
N LEU A 763 34.05 -3.82 -14.21
CA LEU A 763 33.04 -4.50 -13.37
C LEU A 763 33.71 -5.38 -12.28
N THR A 764 33.14 -5.38 -11.08
CA THR A 764 33.62 -6.29 -10.03
C THR A 764 33.32 -7.74 -10.40
N LYS A 765 34.10 -8.69 -9.85
CA LYS A 765 33.83 -10.14 -10.03
C LYS A 765 32.41 -10.54 -9.67
N ARG A 766 31.76 -9.85 -8.72
CA ARG A 766 30.38 -10.11 -8.33
C ARG A 766 29.39 -9.62 -9.39
N GLU A 767 29.64 -8.45 -9.98
CA GLU A 767 28.81 -7.88 -11.05
C GLU A 767 28.96 -8.64 -12.35
N ALA A 768 30.19 -8.97 -12.76
CA ALA A 768 30.47 -9.80 -13.94
C ALA A 768 29.76 -11.17 -13.82
N ASN A 769 29.89 -11.84 -12.68
CA ASN A 769 29.16 -13.09 -12.41
C ASN A 769 27.63 -12.91 -12.42
N ARG A 770 27.11 -11.75 -11.99
CA ARG A 770 25.67 -11.46 -12.04
C ARG A 770 25.20 -11.26 -13.47
N GLN A 771 25.96 -10.55 -14.30
CA GLN A 771 25.66 -10.37 -15.72
C GLN A 771 25.77 -11.68 -16.48
N GLN A 772 26.80 -12.48 -16.22
CA GLN A 772 26.94 -13.82 -16.78
C GLN A 772 25.74 -14.70 -16.44
N LYS A 773 25.41 -14.86 -15.16
CA LYS A 773 24.26 -15.68 -14.74
C LYS A 773 22.94 -15.19 -15.33
N ARG A 774 22.80 -13.88 -15.51
CA ARG A 774 21.59 -13.27 -16.08
C ARG A 774 21.52 -13.50 -17.58
N LEU A 775 22.63 -13.35 -18.31
CA LEU A 775 22.73 -13.70 -19.73
C LEU A 775 22.47 -15.18 -19.94
N GLU A 776 23.08 -16.06 -19.14
CA GLU A 776 22.81 -17.51 -19.14
C GLU A 776 21.32 -17.77 -18.97
N LYS A 777 20.68 -17.14 -17.98
CA LYS A 777 19.25 -17.32 -17.73
C LYS A 777 18.38 -16.76 -18.85
N GLU A 778 18.68 -15.58 -19.39
CA GLU A 778 17.90 -14.93 -20.45
C GLU A 778 18.03 -15.66 -21.77
N THR A 779 19.26 -16.00 -22.18
CA THR A 779 19.53 -16.83 -23.37
C THR A 779 18.93 -18.21 -23.21
N GLU A 780 19.11 -18.89 -22.06
CA GLU A 780 18.43 -20.17 -21.78
C GLU A 780 16.91 -20.01 -21.88
N GLN A 781 16.32 -18.93 -21.37
CA GLN A 781 14.88 -18.68 -21.49
C GLN A 781 14.44 -18.42 -22.93
N GLU A 782 15.13 -17.57 -23.69
CA GLU A 782 14.80 -17.25 -25.10
C GLU A 782 14.89 -18.51 -25.98
N PHE A 783 15.99 -19.26 -25.90
CA PHE A 783 16.15 -20.53 -26.62
C PHE A 783 15.15 -21.59 -26.15
N LYS A 784 14.88 -21.64 -24.85
CA LYS A 784 13.85 -22.53 -24.30
C LYS A 784 12.46 -22.15 -24.82
N ARG A 785 12.13 -20.87 -25.06
CA ARG A 785 10.84 -20.48 -25.65
C ARG A 785 10.67 -21.05 -27.05
N VAL A 786 11.72 -20.95 -27.87
CA VAL A 786 11.74 -21.53 -29.23
C VAL A 786 11.63 -23.05 -29.14
N ALA A 787 12.44 -23.67 -28.29
CA ALA A 787 12.42 -25.12 -28.09
C ALA A 787 11.09 -25.63 -27.55
N ASP A 788 10.47 -24.92 -26.60
CA ASP A 788 9.17 -25.27 -26.02
C ASP A 788 8.09 -25.27 -27.13
N GLU A 789 8.14 -24.35 -28.10
CA GLU A 789 7.19 -24.37 -29.23
C GLU A 789 7.28 -25.67 -30.06
N PHE A 790 8.49 -26.08 -30.43
CA PHE A 790 8.69 -27.30 -31.22
C PHE A 790 8.57 -28.58 -30.40
N ASN A 791 8.93 -28.52 -29.12
CA ASN A 791 8.70 -29.61 -28.18
C ASN A 791 7.20 -29.80 -27.94
N ASP A 792 6.40 -28.73 -27.89
CA ASP A 792 4.93 -28.81 -27.88
C ASP A 792 4.44 -29.49 -29.16
N GLN A 793 4.89 -29.05 -30.34
CA GLN A 793 4.52 -29.66 -31.63
C GLN A 793 4.87 -31.15 -31.68
N LYS A 794 6.07 -31.52 -31.18
CA LYS A 794 6.51 -32.90 -31.07
C LYS A 794 5.63 -33.70 -30.12
N LYS A 795 5.38 -33.19 -28.92
CA LYS A 795 4.49 -33.86 -27.95
C LYS A 795 3.08 -34.06 -28.52
N ILE A 796 2.58 -33.10 -29.30
CA ILE A 796 1.31 -33.25 -30.04
C ILE A 796 1.42 -34.37 -31.09
N ALA A 797 2.52 -34.42 -31.85
CA ALA A 797 2.77 -35.48 -32.84
C ALA A 797 2.90 -36.87 -32.18
N ASP A 798 3.62 -36.98 -31.06
CA ASP A 798 3.79 -38.21 -30.26
C ASP A 798 2.43 -38.69 -29.73
N ALA A 799 1.63 -37.78 -29.15
CA ALA A 799 0.28 -38.09 -28.66
C ALA A 799 -0.67 -38.51 -29.81
N THR A 800 -0.53 -37.90 -30.98
CA THR A 800 -1.31 -38.25 -32.17
C THR A 800 -0.91 -39.63 -32.70
N TYR A 801 0.38 -39.90 -32.81
CA TYR A 801 0.90 -41.20 -33.24
C TYR A 801 0.51 -42.33 -32.29
N SER A 802 0.59 -42.12 -30.97
CA SER A 802 0.14 -43.12 -29.99
C SER A 802 -1.34 -43.47 -30.19
N LYS A 803 -2.20 -42.47 -30.46
CA LYS A 803 -3.64 -42.71 -30.72
C LYS A 803 -3.87 -43.42 -32.05
N GLU A 804 -3.17 -43.03 -33.11
CA GLU A 804 -3.27 -43.69 -34.42
C GLU A 804 -2.73 -45.12 -34.37
N GLN A 805 -1.68 -45.36 -33.57
CA GLN A 805 -1.12 -46.69 -33.30
C GLN A 805 -2.11 -47.59 -32.55
N ASP A 806 -2.77 -47.08 -31.51
CA ASP A 806 -3.76 -47.85 -30.73
C ASP A 806 -5.06 -48.10 -31.51
N ALA A 807 -5.39 -47.24 -32.48
CA ALA A 807 -6.58 -47.36 -33.33
C ALA A 807 -6.38 -48.26 -34.56
N ALA A 808 -5.14 -48.57 -34.94
CA ALA A 808 -4.81 -49.37 -36.12
C ALA A 808 -5.34 -50.80 -36.02
N ARG A 809 -6.10 -51.24 -37.03
CA ARG A 809 -6.76 -52.55 -37.07
C ARG A 809 -5.95 -53.60 -37.83
N ASP A 810 -5.01 -53.16 -38.67
CA ASP A 810 -4.12 -54.02 -39.44
C ASP A 810 -2.72 -53.42 -39.64
N GLN A 811 -1.82 -54.22 -40.22
CA GLN A 811 -0.43 -53.85 -40.43
C GLN A 811 -0.24 -52.71 -41.44
N ASN A 812 -1.18 -52.53 -42.38
CA ASN A 812 -1.10 -51.45 -43.36
C ASN A 812 -1.45 -50.11 -42.69
N GLU A 813 -2.51 -50.05 -41.89
CA GLU A 813 -2.89 -48.87 -41.10
C GLU A 813 -1.78 -48.48 -40.12
N PHE A 814 -1.13 -49.46 -39.46
CA PHE A 814 0.03 -49.22 -38.59
C PHE A 814 1.22 -48.61 -39.35
N ASN A 815 1.55 -49.16 -40.53
CA ASN A 815 2.66 -48.66 -41.33
C ASN A 815 2.39 -47.25 -41.90
N GLU A 816 1.12 -46.94 -42.22
CA GLU A 816 0.70 -45.62 -42.68
C GLU A 816 0.80 -44.57 -41.57
N ALA A 817 0.30 -44.88 -40.36
CA ALA A 817 0.45 -44.02 -39.18
C ALA A 817 1.94 -43.75 -38.85
N LYS A 818 2.78 -44.80 -38.95
CA LYS A 818 4.22 -44.67 -38.74
C LYS A 818 4.89 -43.77 -39.78
N ALA A 819 4.59 -43.96 -41.07
CA ALA A 819 5.15 -43.13 -42.15
C ALA A 819 4.72 -41.65 -42.02
N LYS A 820 3.47 -41.40 -41.62
CA LYS A 820 2.94 -40.06 -41.35
C LYS A 820 3.63 -39.39 -40.17
N TYR A 821 3.83 -40.13 -39.08
CA TYR A 821 4.58 -39.66 -37.92
C TYR A 821 6.04 -39.33 -38.28
N GLU A 822 6.75 -40.23 -38.97
CA GLU A 822 8.13 -40.01 -39.43
C GLU A 822 8.24 -38.75 -40.32
N THR A 823 7.28 -38.54 -41.23
CA THR A 823 7.23 -37.33 -42.08
C THR A 823 7.00 -36.06 -41.24
N THR A 824 6.09 -36.13 -40.26
CA THR A 824 5.76 -34.98 -39.38
C THR A 824 6.95 -34.60 -38.50
N ILE A 825 7.63 -35.58 -37.90
CA ILE A 825 8.80 -35.36 -37.06
C ILE A 825 9.96 -34.77 -37.86
N ASN A 826 10.20 -35.27 -39.09
CA ASN A 826 11.23 -34.71 -39.95
C ASN A 826 10.94 -33.24 -40.31
N GLY A 827 9.68 -32.90 -40.59
CA GLY A 827 9.27 -31.50 -40.82
C GLY A 827 9.49 -30.61 -39.59
N ILE A 828 9.08 -31.07 -38.40
CA ILE A 828 9.30 -30.35 -37.12
C ILE A 828 10.80 -30.13 -36.87
N MET A 829 11.64 -31.13 -37.17
CA MET A 829 13.10 -31.01 -37.01
C MET A 829 13.72 -30.01 -38.00
N GLU A 830 13.30 -30.01 -39.27
CA GLU A 830 13.75 -29.04 -40.27
C GLU A 830 13.36 -27.61 -39.88
N ASP A 831 12.11 -27.40 -39.43
CA ASP A 831 11.61 -26.10 -38.99
C ASP A 831 12.29 -25.63 -37.70
N PHE A 832 12.51 -26.52 -36.73
CA PHE A 832 13.28 -26.22 -35.51
C PHE A 832 14.69 -25.76 -35.87
N ASN A 833 15.38 -26.51 -36.73
CA ASN A 833 16.73 -26.18 -37.15
C ASN A 833 16.79 -24.83 -37.88
N SER A 834 15.80 -24.52 -38.72
CA SER A 834 15.71 -23.21 -39.37
C SER A 834 15.50 -22.09 -38.35
N LYS A 835 14.50 -22.24 -37.47
CA LYS A 835 14.12 -21.19 -36.51
C LYS A 835 15.18 -20.97 -35.45
N ILE A 836 15.85 -22.03 -35.00
CA ILE A 836 17.00 -21.94 -34.11
C ILE A 836 18.14 -21.20 -34.78
N ARG A 837 18.50 -21.49 -36.05
CA ARG A 837 19.56 -20.74 -36.74
C ARG A 837 19.25 -19.24 -36.81
N ASP A 838 18.01 -18.89 -37.15
CA ASP A 838 17.60 -17.48 -37.18
C ASP A 838 17.69 -16.86 -35.79
N HIS A 839 17.33 -17.61 -34.73
CA HIS A 839 17.44 -17.15 -33.35
C HIS A 839 18.88 -17.07 -32.85
N VAL A 840 19.77 -17.98 -33.25
CA VAL A 840 21.21 -17.92 -32.97
C VAL A 840 21.82 -16.68 -33.60
N LYS A 841 21.55 -16.43 -34.89
CA LYS A 841 22.02 -15.23 -35.59
C LYS A 841 21.55 -13.97 -34.89
N LYS A 842 20.25 -13.90 -34.59
CA LYS A 842 19.67 -12.78 -33.86
C LYS A 842 20.26 -12.61 -32.46
N THR A 843 20.48 -13.70 -31.71
CA THR A 843 21.07 -13.64 -30.37
C THR A 843 22.51 -13.12 -30.42
N VAL A 844 23.32 -13.60 -31.35
CA VAL A 844 24.71 -13.16 -31.52
C VAL A 844 24.77 -11.68 -31.91
N GLU A 845 23.81 -11.19 -32.70
CA GLU A 845 23.69 -9.77 -33.07
C GLU A 845 23.14 -8.90 -31.92
N ASP A 846 22.16 -9.38 -31.15
CA ASP A 846 21.44 -8.61 -30.14
C ASP A 846 22.14 -8.60 -28.77
N VAL A 847 22.77 -9.71 -28.35
CA VAL A 847 23.36 -9.85 -27.01
C VAL A 847 24.41 -8.78 -26.69
N PRO A 848 25.35 -8.44 -27.59
CA PRO A 848 26.30 -7.36 -27.34
C PRO A 848 25.59 -6.05 -27.01
N ASN A 849 24.56 -5.69 -27.79
CA ASN A 849 23.75 -4.49 -27.56
C ASN A 849 22.98 -4.55 -26.23
N LYS A 850 22.33 -5.68 -25.92
CA LYS A 850 21.59 -5.88 -24.67
C LYS A 850 22.48 -5.81 -23.43
N VAL A 851 23.70 -6.35 -23.50
CA VAL A 851 24.67 -6.34 -22.40
C VAL A 851 25.20 -4.92 -22.21
N VAL A 852 25.59 -4.24 -23.29
CA VAL A 852 26.05 -2.84 -23.24
C VAL A 852 24.94 -1.94 -22.71
N GLU A 853 23.73 -2.01 -23.24
CA GLU A 853 22.56 -1.24 -22.78
C GLU A 853 22.32 -1.41 -21.27
N ARG A 854 22.42 -2.65 -20.78
CA ARG A 854 22.19 -2.95 -19.36
C ARG A 854 23.31 -2.46 -18.46
N VAL A 855 24.56 -2.63 -18.89
CA VAL A 855 25.71 -2.16 -18.12
C VAL A 855 25.71 -0.64 -18.07
N GLU A 856 25.49 0.01 -19.22
CA GLU A 856 25.23 1.44 -19.30
C GLU A 856 24.07 1.84 -18.39
N LYS A 857 22.90 1.17 -18.44
CA LYS A 857 21.75 1.53 -17.59
C LYS A 857 22.04 1.40 -16.11
N ASN A 858 22.77 0.36 -15.70
CA ASN A 858 23.14 0.21 -14.29
C ASN A 858 24.19 1.22 -13.84
N GLU A 859 25.18 1.53 -14.70
CA GLU A 859 26.16 2.58 -14.43
C GLU A 859 25.47 3.94 -14.34
N GLU A 860 24.61 4.28 -15.29
CA GLU A 860 23.81 5.51 -15.27
C GLU A 860 22.86 5.56 -14.07
N GLN A 861 22.22 4.46 -13.67
CA GLN A 861 21.39 4.42 -12.45
C GLN A 861 22.20 4.58 -11.16
N LYS A 862 23.41 4.01 -11.10
CA LYS A 862 24.32 4.23 -9.96
C LYS A 862 24.76 5.69 -9.90
N LYS A 863 25.14 6.28 -11.05
CA LYS A 863 25.45 7.70 -11.16
C LYS A 863 24.24 8.54 -10.70
N LEU A 864 23.05 8.24 -11.20
CA LEU A 864 21.79 8.88 -10.80
C LEU A 864 21.61 8.85 -9.27
N ASN A 865 21.62 7.66 -8.67
CA ASN A 865 21.42 7.52 -7.22
C ASN A 865 22.51 8.24 -6.41
N ASN A 866 23.76 8.21 -6.88
CA ASN A 866 24.87 8.89 -6.23
C ASN A 866 24.72 10.42 -6.33
N VAL A 867 24.37 10.94 -7.51
CA VAL A 867 24.10 12.37 -7.75
C VAL A 867 22.91 12.82 -6.92
N GLU A 868 21.81 12.07 -6.89
CA GLU A 868 20.65 12.43 -6.07
C GLU A 868 20.98 12.44 -4.58
N GLU A 869 21.72 11.45 -4.09
CA GLU A 869 22.11 11.39 -2.67
C GLU A 869 23.10 12.51 -2.32
N ASP A 870 24.00 12.85 -3.23
CA ASP A 870 24.94 13.95 -3.06
C ASP A 870 24.22 15.31 -3.12
N ALA A 871 23.28 15.49 -4.05
CA ALA A 871 22.39 16.64 -4.10
C ALA A 871 21.57 16.78 -2.81
N ARG A 872 20.95 15.69 -2.33
CA ARG A 872 20.27 15.67 -1.02
C ARG A 872 21.24 16.01 0.09
N ALA A 873 22.49 15.58 0.04
CA ALA A 873 23.49 15.93 1.06
C ALA A 873 23.85 17.41 1.08
N HIS A 874 23.95 18.06 -0.08
CA HIS A 874 24.17 19.50 -0.21
C HIS A 874 22.92 20.29 0.26
N LEU A 875 21.73 19.91 -0.23
CA LEU A 875 20.47 20.51 0.21
C LEU A 875 20.24 20.35 1.72
N ARG A 876 20.60 19.20 2.31
CA ARG A 876 20.58 19.02 3.78
C ARG A 876 21.52 19.96 4.51
N GLY A 877 22.66 20.31 3.93
CA GLY A 877 23.54 21.28 4.58
C GLY A 877 23.04 22.72 4.48
N PHE A 878 22.29 23.07 3.44
CA PHE A 878 21.42 24.26 3.48
C PHE A 878 20.39 24.11 4.61
N SER A 879 19.62 23.02 4.62
CA SER A 879 18.52 22.85 5.57
C SER A 879 18.96 22.83 7.04
N ARG A 880 20.19 22.38 7.31
CA ARG A 880 20.85 22.48 8.63
C ARG A 880 20.93 23.91 9.16
N THR A 881 20.96 24.91 8.29
CA THR A 881 21.07 26.32 8.67
C THR A 881 19.71 26.97 8.94
N ILE A 882 18.62 26.40 8.41
CA ILE A 882 17.25 26.92 8.54
C ILE A 882 16.87 27.20 10.00
N PRO A 883 17.09 26.29 10.98
CA PRO A 883 16.73 26.57 12.38
C PRO A 883 17.42 27.82 12.95
N SER A 884 18.66 28.09 12.56
CA SER A 884 19.39 29.29 13.00
C SER A 884 18.77 30.57 12.41
N PHE A 885 18.32 30.53 11.17
CA PHE A 885 17.58 31.63 10.53
C PHE A 885 16.24 31.88 11.22
N ILE A 886 15.46 30.83 11.48
CA ILE A 886 14.20 30.94 12.20
C ILE A 886 14.43 31.48 13.63
N MET A 887 15.53 31.08 14.29
CA MET A 887 15.90 31.63 15.59
C MET A 887 16.21 33.12 15.54
N ALA A 888 16.92 33.59 14.51
CA ALA A 888 17.36 34.99 14.38
C ALA A 888 16.28 35.94 13.85
N TYR A 889 15.58 35.54 12.79
CA TYR A 889 14.70 36.42 12.00
C TYR A 889 13.25 35.94 11.97
N GLY A 890 12.98 34.66 12.29
CA GLY A 890 11.67 34.06 12.07
C GLY A 890 10.53 34.68 12.87
N ASP A 891 9.42 34.91 12.18
CA ASP A 891 8.10 35.28 12.71
C ASP A 891 7.00 34.45 12.03
N GLU A 892 5.74 34.68 12.42
CA GLU A 892 4.57 33.93 11.93
C GLU A 892 4.35 33.99 10.41
N ASN A 893 4.89 35.00 9.71
CA ASN A 893 4.73 35.16 8.26
C ASN A 893 5.86 34.51 7.44
N LEU A 894 6.86 33.91 8.10
CA LEU A 894 7.99 33.27 7.43
C LEU A 894 7.52 31.98 6.71
N ILE A 895 7.75 31.95 5.40
CA ILE A 895 7.48 30.83 4.49
C ILE A 895 8.64 30.68 3.50
N LEU A 896 8.70 29.59 2.76
CA LEU A 896 9.72 29.32 1.76
C LEU A 896 9.85 30.45 0.71
N GLN A 897 8.72 31.06 0.33
CA GLN A 897 8.64 32.08 -0.71
C GLN A 897 9.19 33.47 -0.31
N ASN A 898 9.27 33.76 0.99
CA ASN A 898 9.85 35.00 1.51
C ASN A 898 11.05 34.73 2.42
N PHE A 899 11.57 33.49 2.45
CA PHE A 899 12.61 33.09 3.37
C PHE A 899 13.90 33.93 3.23
N ASP A 900 14.22 34.27 2.00
CA ASP A 900 15.33 35.14 1.59
C ASP A 900 15.13 36.61 1.98
N ASP A 901 13.89 37.13 1.97
CA ASP A 901 13.60 38.53 2.31
C ASP A 901 13.82 38.89 3.78
N TYR A 902 13.97 37.88 4.66
CA TYR A 902 14.09 38.05 6.11
C TYR A 902 15.52 38.35 6.58
N THR A 903 16.50 38.23 5.68
CA THR A 903 17.92 38.28 6.04
C THR A 903 18.65 39.32 5.21
N GLU A 904 19.71 39.91 5.77
CA GLU A 904 20.61 40.74 4.95
C GLU A 904 21.43 39.85 4.00
N ASP A 905 21.62 40.27 2.73
CA ASP A 905 22.27 39.46 1.67
C ASP A 905 23.63 38.88 2.08
N ASP A 906 24.42 39.66 2.81
CA ASP A 906 25.76 39.29 3.29
C ASP A 906 25.69 38.22 4.39
N VAL A 907 24.71 38.33 5.29
CA VAL A 907 24.44 37.35 6.33
C VAL A 907 23.90 36.05 5.74
N PHE A 908 22.97 36.13 4.78
CA PHE A 908 22.43 34.94 4.12
C PHE A 908 23.55 34.12 3.49
N LYS A 909 24.46 34.79 2.77
CA LYS A 909 25.61 34.15 2.13
C LYS A 909 26.63 33.58 3.11
N GLU A 910 26.94 34.30 4.20
CA GLU A 910 27.87 33.82 5.24
C GLU A 910 27.39 32.50 5.86
N VAL A 911 26.07 32.36 6.03
CA VAL A 911 25.45 31.26 6.77
C VAL A 911 25.12 30.07 5.86
N THR A 912 24.52 30.31 4.69
CA THR A 912 24.09 29.24 3.78
C THR A 912 25.20 28.77 2.84
N GLY A 913 26.18 29.64 2.55
CA GLY A 913 27.20 29.43 1.52
C GLY A 913 26.81 29.92 0.12
N ILE A 914 25.54 30.30 -0.11
CA ILE A 914 25.00 30.73 -1.41
C ILE A 914 24.32 32.10 -1.31
N THR A 915 24.15 32.82 -2.42
CA THR A 915 23.41 34.10 -2.45
C THR A 915 21.90 33.87 -2.49
N GLU A 916 21.11 34.91 -2.18
CA GLU A 916 19.64 34.85 -2.31
C GLU A 916 19.19 34.52 -3.72
N ASP A 917 19.80 35.13 -4.75
CA ASP A 917 19.47 34.83 -6.15
C ASP A 917 19.72 33.36 -6.51
N GLN A 918 20.79 32.77 -5.97
CA GLN A 918 21.08 31.35 -6.15
C GLN A 918 20.05 30.47 -5.44
N PHE A 919 19.60 30.86 -4.25
CA PHE A 919 18.53 30.18 -3.53
C PHE A 919 17.18 30.27 -4.27
N ARG A 920 16.79 31.46 -4.74
CA ARG A 920 15.58 31.68 -5.57
C ARG A 920 15.60 30.81 -6.82
N PHE A 921 16.76 30.67 -7.46
CA PHE A 921 16.92 29.81 -8.62
C PHE A 921 16.70 28.32 -8.32
N LEU A 922 17.13 27.81 -7.14
CA LEU A 922 16.82 26.44 -6.70
C LEU A 922 15.33 26.27 -6.31
N ARG A 923 14.71 27.32 -5.76
CA ARG A 923 13.33 27.32 -5.27
C ARG A 923 12.31 27.42 -6.40
N ASP A 924 12.45 28.43 -7.25
CA ASP A 924 11.43 28.85 -8.25
C ASP A 924 11.81 28.47 -9.67
N GLY A 925 13.08 28.16 -9.90
CA GLY A 925 13.60 27.98 -11.25
C GLY A 925 13.89 29.31 -11.96
N GLY A 926 14.25 29.25 -13.23
CA GLY A 926 14.53 30.42 -14.04
C GLY A 926 15.18 30.13 -15.38
N ASP A 927 15.23 31.17 -16.21
CA ASP A 927 15.93 31.15 -17.49
C ASP A 927 17.44 31.27 -17.27
N TYR A 928 18.20 30.51 -18.06
CA TYR A 928 19.66 30.56 -18.08
C TYR A 928 20.18 30.38 -19.51
N ILE A 929 21.39 30.89 -19.74
CA ILE A 929 22.06 30.71 -21.03
C ILE A 929 22.96 29.50 -20.90
N ASP A 930 22.66 28.46 -21.66
CA ASP A 930 23.46 27.25 -21.69
C ASP A 930 24.86 27.56 -22.25
N ALA A 931 25.90 27.30 -21.46
CA ALA A 931 27.27 27.68 -21.79
C ALA A 931 27.83 26.96 -23.04
N GLU A 932 27.26 25.82 -23.42
CA GLU A 932 27.71 25.02 -24.58
C GLU A 932 26.97 25.39 -25.86
N THR A 933 25.66 25.60 -25.77
CA THR A 933 24.79 25.84 -26.93
C THR A 933 24.49 27.32 -27.16
N ASN A 934 24.72 28.17 -26.15
CA ASN A 934 24.40 29.59 -26.15
C ASN A 934 22.91 29.87 -26.44
N GLU A 935 22.05 28.90 -26.11
CA GLU A 935 20.58 28.98 -26.19
C GLU A 935 19.98 29.32 -24.83
N ASN A 936 18.83 30.00 -24.83
CA ASN A 936 18.08 30.29 -23.61
C ASN A 936 17.30 29.02 -23.19
N LYS A 937 17.67 28.42 -22.06
CA LYS A 937 17.01 27.25 -21.48
C LYS A 937 16.35 27.63 -20.15
N HIS A 938 15.39 26.82 -19.70
CA HIS A 938 14.65 27.06 -18.47
C HIS A 938 14.87 25.91 -17.49
N PHE A 939 15.18 26.23 -16.24
CA PHE A 939 15.22 25.28 -15.14
C PHE A 939 13.95 25.46 -14.30
N GLU A 940 13.18 24.40 -14.07
CA GLU A 940 11.87 24.47 -13.38
C GLU A 940 11.96 24.61 -11.85
N GLY A 941 13.16 24.51 -11.24
CA GLY A 941 13.31 24.63 -9.78
C GLY A 941 12.49 23.63 -8.96
N HIS A 942 11.94 24.12 -7.85
CA HIS A 942 11.11 23.39 -6.88
C HIS A 942 11.78 22.15 -6.28
N LEU A 943 13.03 22.30 -5.85
CA LEU A 943 13.78 21.25 -5.14
C LEU A 943 13.36 21.08 -3.67
N PHE A 944 12.60 22.04 -3.14
CA PHE A 944 12.06 22.01 -1.78
C PHE A 944 10.57 21.67 -1.82
N ASP A 945 10.11 20.79 -0.93
CA ASP A 945 8.69 20.56 -0.72
C ASP A 945 8.12 21.77 0.03
N GLU A 946 7.55 22.71 -0.71
CA GLU A 946 7.08 23.99 -0.17
C GLU A 946 6.13 23.83 1.02
N VAL A 947 5.23 22.84 0.96
CA VAL A 947 4.26 22.66 2.02
C VAL A 947 4.91 22.11 3.28
N VAL A 948 5.71 21.05 3.15
CA VAL A 948 6.43 20.50 4.31
C VAL A 948 7.41 21.53 4.88
N PHE A 949 8.06 22.34 4.03
CA PHE A 949 8.98 23.38 4.45
C PHE A 949 8.28 24.47 5.29
N ASN A 950 7.16 24.99 4.80
CA ASN A 950 6.36 26.01 5.49
C ASN A 950 5.83 25.48 6.82
N ASP A 951 5.23 24.28 6.81
CA ASP A 951 4.70 23.65 8.03
C ASP A 951 5.83 23.39 9.05
N SER A 952 7.03 23.02 8.59
CA SER A 952 8.20 22.80 9.46
C SER A 952 8.68 24.09 10.12
N ILE A 953 8.65 25.24 9.41
CA ILE A 953 8.98 26.55 9.99
C ILE A 953 8.02 26.88 11.12
N GLN A 954 6.72 26.76 10.87
CA GLN A 954 5.68 27.10 11.84
C GLN A 954 5.78 26.20 13.08
N GLN A 955 5.96 24.90 12.91
CA GLN A 955 6.18 23.98 14.04
C GLN A 955 7.44 24.31 14.85
N PHE A 956 8.54 24.69 14.18
CA PHE A 956 9.74 25.12 14.90
C PHE A 956 9.51 26.41 15.71
N LEU A 957 8.77 27.38 15.15
CA LEU A 957 8.39 28.62 15.85
C LEU A 957 7.48 28.34 17.05
N GLU A 958 6.50 27.46 16.91
CA GLU A 958 5.66 26.99 18.01
C GLU A 958 6.49 26.34 19.11
N LYS A 959 7.41 25.43 18.75
CA LYS A 959 8.32 24.79 19.70
C LYS A 959 9.23 25.82 20.39
N LYS A 960 9.74 26.81 19.66
CA LYS A 960 10.54 27.92 20.20
C LYS A 960 9.74 28.72 21.23
N ASN A 961 8.47 29.03 20.96
CA ASN A 961 7.59 29.74 21.89
C ASN A 961 7.25 28.90 23.12
N GLN A 962 6.96 27.61 22.95
CA GLN A 962 6.72 26.67 24.06
C GLN A 962 7.92 26.54 25.00
N LEU A 963 9.14 26.58 24.45
CA LEU A 963 10.40 26.44 25.20
C LEU A 963 11.03 27.79 25.60
N SER A 964 10.30 28.90 25.45
CA SER A 964 10.82 30.26 25.67
C SER A 964 11.10 30.59 27.14
N ASN A 965 10.38 29.99 28.08
CA ASN A 965 10.56 30.22 29.53
C ASN A 965 11.52 29.20 30.17
N TYR A 966 12.82 29.43 29.96
CA TYR A 966 13.89 28.48 30.34
C TYR A 966 14.23 28.43 31.85
N PHE A 967 13.73 29.36 32.67
CA PHE A 967 14.08 29.45 34.10
C PHE A 967 13.07 28.77 35.03
N GLU A 968 11.91 28.34 34.54
CA GLU A 968 10.92 27.55 35.30
C GLU A 968 11.44 26.17 35.71
N ASP A 969 10.96 25.67 36.87
CA ASP A 969 11.50 24.49 37.55
C ASP A 969 11.41 23.16 36.76
N ASN A 970 10.59 23.10 35.69
CA ASN A 970 10.32 21.90 34.89
C ASN A 970 10.98 21.86 33.49
N SER A 971 11.87 22.81 33.14
CA SER A 971 12.54 22.82 31.82
C SER A 971 13.73 21.85 31.77
N GLU A 972 13.49 20.62 31.27
CA GLU A 972 14.54 19.64 30.94
C GLU A 972 15.05 19.77 29.49
N GLU A 973 14.18 20.18 28.57
CA GLU A 973 14.41 20.38 27.14
C GLU A 973 14.55 21.88 26.80
N ASP A 974 15.32 22.22 25.76
CA ASP A 974 15.35 23.57 25.17
C ASP A 974 15.42 23.56 23.64
N ILE A 975 15.21 24.72 23.02
CA ILE A 975 15.09 24.83 21.56
C ILE A 975 16.39 24.41 20.82
N PHE A 976 17.56 24.45 21.47
CA PHE A 976 18.81 24.01 20.84
C PHE A 976 18.89 22.49 20.67
N ASP A 977 18.06 21.72 21.37
CA ASP A 977 17.92 20.28 21.13
C ASP A 977 17.41 19.98 19.71
N TYR A 978 16.69 20.93 19.09
CA TYR A 978 16.14 20.86 17.73
C TYR A 978 17.01 21.58 16.68
N ILE A 979 18.10 22.21 17.10
CA ILE A 979 19.07 22.87 16.22
C ILE A 979 20.24 21.90 16.00
N PRO A 980 20.60 21.59 14.76
CA PRO A 980 21.75 20.74 14.52
C PRO A 980 23.03 21.48 14.97
N PRO A 981 24.05 20.77 15.50
CA PRO A 981 25.35 21.39 15.73
C PRO A 981 25.78 22.09 14.44
N GLN A 982 26.48 23.21 14.45
CA GLN A 982 26.96 23.86 13.22
C GLN A 982 28.43 23.50 12.94
N LYS A 983 28.86 23.56 11.67
CA LYS A 983 30.26 23.26 11.26
C LYS A 983 31.15 24.52 11.13
N THR A 984 30.55 25.70 11.24
CA THR A 984 31.21 27.02 11.08
C THR A 984 31.51 27.65 12.45
N ASN A 985 31.85 28.95 12.49
CA ASN A 985 32.08 29.70 13.73
C ASN A 985 30.87 29.75 14.70
N GLN A 986 29.71 29.23 14.27
CA GLN A 986 28.47 29.13 15.01
C GLN A 986 28.34 27.85 15.88
N ILE A 987 29.44 27.12 16.16
CA ILE A 987 29.41 26.00 17.12
C ILE A 987 28.97 26.53 18.50
N PHE A 988 27.81 26.07 18.97
CA PHE A 988 27.28 26.37 20.29
C PHE A 988 27.90 25.47 21.36
N THR A 989 28.14 26.02 22.54
CA THR A 989 28.58 25.25 23.70
C THR A 989 27.45 24.36 24.20
N PRO A 990 27.63 23.03 24.31
CA PRO A 990 26.58 22.13 24.78
C PRO A 990 26.11 22.49 26.20
N LYS A 991 24.80 22.33 26.47
CA LYS A 991 24.15 22.63 27.76
C LYS A 991 24.86 22.00 28.97
N ALA A 992 25.26 20.74 28.86
CA ALA A 992 25.96 20.03 29.93
C ALA A 992 27.29 20.72 30.31
N VAL A 993 28.01 21.25 29.32
CA VAL A 993 29.27 21.98 29.54
C VAL A 993 28.98 23.34 30.18
N VAL A 994 27.96 24.06 29.71
CA VAL A 994 27.55 25.34 30.29
C VAL A 994 27.17 25.19 31.76
N LYS A 995 26.38 24.16 32.09
CA LYS A 995 26.00 23.85 33.47
C LYS A 995 27.22 23.60 34.36
N HIS A 996 28.17 22.80 33.87
CA HIS A 996 29.43 22.56 34.56
C HIS A 996 30.22 23.85 34.80
N MET A 997 30.30 24.76 33.82
CA MET A 997 30.97 26.05 33.97
C MET A 997 30.34 26.92 35.06
N VAL A 998 29.01 26.92 35.16
CA VAL A 998 28.27 27.69 36.17
C VAL A 998 28.38 27.04 37.55
N ASP A 999 28.35 25.70 37.63
CA ASP A 999 28.59 24.95 38.87
C ASP A 999 30.00 25.23 39.42
N ASP A 1000 31.02 25.24 38.56
CA ASP A 1000 32.40 25.59 38.94
C ASP A 1000 32.50 27.05 39.42
N LEU A 1001 31.77 27.97 38.79
CA LEU A 1001 31.75 29.38 39.20
C LEU A 1001 31.22 29.54 40.64
N GLU A 1002 30.14 28.82 40.97
CA GLU A 1002 29.54 28.80 42.31
C GLU A 1002 30.46 28.13 43.34
N ALA A 1003 31.07 27.00 42.97
CA ALA A 1003 31.99 26.28 43.85
C ALA A 1003 33.22 27.12 44.23
N ASN A 1004 33.74 27.89 43.27
CA ASN A 1004 34.88 28.81 43.49
C ASN A 1004 34.48 30.09 44.22
N ASN A 1005 33.21 30.50 44.16
CA ASN A 1005 32.69 31.72 44.77
C ASN A 1005 31.36 31.43 45.49
N PRO A 1006 31.37 30.80 46.67
CA PRO A 1006 30.14 30.43 47.36
C PRO A 1006 29.24 31.64 47.64
N GLY A 1007 27.95 31.55 47.27
CA GLY A 1007 26.98 32.64 47.42
C GLY A 1007 27.09 33.75 46.37
N ILE A 1008 27.81 33.54 45.25
CA ILE A 1008 27.93 34.54 44.19
C ILE A 1008 26.57 34.94 43.58
N PHE A 1009 25.59 34.03 43.57
CA PHE A 1009 24.23 34.27 43.05
C PHE A 1009 23.24 34.83 44.08
N ASP A 1010 23.70 35.05 45.31
CA ASP A 1010 22.87 35.54 46.43
C ASP A 1010 22.95 37.07 46.60
N ASP A 1011 23.74 37.75 45.77
CA ASP A 1011 24.01 39.18 45.83
C ASP A 1011 23.25 39.92 44.70
N PRO A 1012 22.29 40.81 45.02
CA PRO A 1012 21.48 41.50 44.01
C PRO A 1012 22.28 42.53 43.20
N ASP A 1013 23.47 42.94 43.66
CA ASP A 1013 24.30 43.97 43.02
C ASP A 1013 25.45 43.34 42.19
N LYS A 1014 25.55 42.00 42.16
CA LYS A 1014 26.56 41.30 41.36
C LYS A 1014 26.17 41.25 39.89
N THR A 1015 27.12 41.62 39.03
CA THR A 1015 27.00 41.60 37.58
C THR A 1015 27.80 40.46 36.97
N PHE A 1016 27.25 39.84 35.92
CA PHE A 1016 27.82 38.73 35.15
C PHE A 1016 27.84 39.10 33.68
N ALA A 1017 28.90 38.74 32.98
CA ALA A 1017 29.02 39.04 31.55
C ALA A 1017 29.54 37.84 30.75
N ASP A 1018 28.94 37.62 29.59
CA ASP A 1018 29.49 36.76 28.54
C ASP A 1018 30.01 37.67 27.41
N LEU A 1019 31.32 37.87 27.37
CA LEU A 1019 31.95 38.77 26.40
C LEU A 1019 32.14 38.12 25.02
N TYR A 1020 31.69 36.89 24.80
CA TYR A 1020 31.72 36.25 23.49
C TYR A 1020 30.56 35.25 23.33
N MET A 1021 29.34 35.78 23.43
CA MET A 1021 28.11 35.01 23.33
C MET A 1021 27.96 34.38 21.95
N LYS A 1022 27.47 33.14 21.95
CA LYS A 1022 27.01 32.44 20.75
C LYS A 1022 25.52 32.09 20.78
N SER A 1023 25.11 31.25 21.72
CA SER A 1023 23.71 30.81 21.87
C SER A 1023 22.95 31.59 22.94
N GLY A 1024 23.64 32.30 23.83
CA GLY A 1024 23.06 32.87 25.05
C GLY A 1024 22.89 31.85 26.19
N LEU A 1025 23.20 30.57 25.99
CA LEU A 1025 23.01 29.49 26.98
C LEU A 1025 23.68 29.78 28.33
N TYR A 1026 24.89 30.35 28.32
CA TYR A 1026 25.61 30.70 29.55
C TYR A 1026 24.87 31.77 30.35
N ILE A 1027 24.45 32.87 29.70
CA ILE A 1027 23.65 33.91 30.34
C ILE A 1027 22.34 33.34 30.87
N THR A 1028 21.63 32.51 30.10
CA THR A 1028 20.37 31.93 30.56
C THR A 1028 20.55 31.01 31.78
N GLU A 1029 21.65 30.26 31.88
CA GLU A 1029 21.94 29.44 33.06
C GLU A 1029 22.30 30.31 34.28
N ILE A 1030 23.01 31.43 34.09
CA ILE A 1030 23.24 32.42 35.16
C ILE A 1030 21.92 33.04 35.64
N VAL A 1031 21.05 33.47 34.71
CA VAL A 1031 19.70 33.98 35.03
C VAL A 1031 18.90 32.95 35.82
N LYS A 1032 18.96 31.67 35.41
CA LYS A 1032 18.31 30.56 36.10
C LYS A 1032 18.81 30.39 37.55
N ARG A 1033 20.12 30.49 37.79
CA ARG A 1033 20.71 30.44 39.16
C ARG A 1033 20.28 31.62 40.01
N LEU A 1034 20.36 32.84 39.48
CA LEU A 1034 19.95 34.07 40.17
C LEU A 1034 18.45 34.03 40.51
N PHE A 1035 17.61 33.64 39.55
CA PHE A 1035 16.16 33.58 39.73
C PHE A 1035 15.74 32.54 40.78
N ARG A 1036 16.48 31.44 40.89
CA ARG A 1036 16.23 30.34 41.83
C ARG A 1036 16.88 30.51 43.19
N SER A 1037 17.82 31.44 43.36
CA SER A 1037 18.45 31.71 44.65
C SER A 1037 17.39 32.03 45.71
N GLU A 1038 17.46 31.34 46.85
CA GLU A 1038 16.55 31.55 47.97
C GLU A 1038 16.64 32.97 48.54
N LYS A 1039 17.82 33.59 48.49
CA LYS A 1039 17.99 34.97 48.94
C LYS A 1039 17.42 35.97 47.93
N MET A 1040 17.58 35.71 46.63
CA MET A 1040 16.93 36.53 45.59
C MET A 1040 15.39 36.43 45.66
N LYS A 1041 14.83 35.25 45.96
CA LYS A 1041 13.39 35.07 46.25
C LYS A 1041 12.93 35.87 47.47
N GLN A 1042 13.77 35.99 48.50
CA GLN A 1042 13.43 36.79 49.69
C GLN A 1042 13.48 38.30 49.40
N LEU A 1043 14.47 38.76 48.62
CA LEU A 1043 14.63 40.18 48.27
C LEU A 1043 13.58 40.65 47.25
N PHE A 1044 13.27 39.80 46.28
CA PHE A 1044 12.28 40.04 45.23
C PHE A 1044 11.25 38.89 45.21
N PRO A 1045 10.22 38.93 46.09
CA PRO A 1045 9.24 37.85 46.19
C PRO A 1045 8.35 37.69 44.95
N ASP A 1046 8.11 38.77 44.21
CA ASP A 1046 7.39 38.73 42.95
C ASP A 1046 8.32 38.27 41.81
N ASP A 1047 7.90 37.24 41.08
CA ASP A 1047 8.71 36.63 40.02
C ASP A 1047 8.96 37.60 38.84
N HIS A 1048 7.99 38.46 38.52
CA HIS A 1048 8.12 39.44 37.44
C HIS A 1048 9.12 40.55 37.82
N GLU A 1049 9.05 41.07 39.05
CA GLU A 1049 10.02 42.03 39.56
C GLU A 1049 11.42 41.42 39.69
N ARG A 1050 11.53 40.14 40.09
CA ARG A 1050 12.81 39.44 40.21
C ARG A 1050 13.51 39.28 38.87
N ILE A 1051 12.81 38.75 37.86
CA ILE A 1051 13.40 38.56 36.54
C ILE A 1051 13.76 39.91 35.91
N LYS A 1052 12.90 40.93 36.10
CA LYS A 1052 13.18 42.29 35.64
C LYS A 1052 14.46 42.84 36.28
N HIS A 1053 14.63 42.72 37.59
CA HIS A 1053 15.86 43.15 38.28
C HIS A 1053 17.11 42.46 37.73
N ILE A 1054 17.06 41.13 37.56
CA ILE A 1054 18.18 40.34 37.03
C ILE A 1054 18.57 40.84 35.64
N MET A 1055 17.58 41.01 34.75
CA MET A 1055 17.82 41.43 33.37
C MET A 1055 18.29 42.89 33.26
N GLU A 1056 17.72 43.80 34.05
CA GLU A 1056 18.01 45.24 34.02
C GLU A 1056 19.29 45.65 34.77
N HIS A 1057 19.90 44.76 35.58
CA HIS A 1057 21.06 45.16 36.40
C HIS A 1057 22.19 44.13 36.48
N GLN A 1058 21.95 42.84 36.23
CA GLN A 1058 22.91 41.79 36.58
C GLN A 1058 23.54 41.05 35.40
N VAL A 1059 22.97 41.06 34.19
CA VAL A 1059 23.48 40.28 33.05
C VAL A 1059 23.81 41.15 31.85
N TYR A 1060 24.98 40.90 31.27
CA TYR A 1060 25.54 41.65 30.15
C TYR A 1060 26.19 40.71 29.13
N GLY A 1061 26.37 41.15 27.88
CA GLY A 1061 27.16 40.37 26.94
C GLY A 1061 27.46 41.01 25.59
N PHE A 1062 28.47 40.45 24.93
CA PHE A 1062 28.87 40.80 23.57
C PHE A 1062 28.69 39.61 22.64
N ALA A 1063 28.14 39.85 21.45
CA ALA A 1063 28.04 38.86 20.39
C ALA A 1063 28.81 39.32 19.14
N PRO A 1064 29.57 38.44 18.48
CA PRO A 1064 30.53 38.86 17.45
C PRO A 1064 29.91 39.20 16.09
N THR A 1065 28.79 38.57 15.71
CA THR A 1065 28.14 38.77 14.40
C THR A 1065 26.65 39.06 14.55
N ARG A 1066 26.01 39.61 13.50
CA ARG A 1066 24.60 39.98 13.50
C ARG A 1066 23.68 38.81 13.80
N ILE A 1067 23.84 37.70 13.07
CA ILE A 1067 23.01 36.49 13.28
C ILE A 1067 23.19 35.90 14.68
N ILE A 1068 24.43 35.85 15.19
CA ILE A 1068 24.71 35.33 16.53
C ILE A 1068 24.09 36.24 17.60
N TYR A 1069 24.19 37.56 17.42
CA TYR A 1069 23.56 38.54 18.30
C TYR A 1069 22.05 38.34 18.36
N LEU A 1070 21.39 38.16 17.21
CA LEU A 1070 19.95 37.93 17.13
C LEU A 1070 19.54 36.58 17.73
N ILE A 1071 20.26 35.49 17.46
CA ILE A 1071 19.99 34.18 18.06
C ILE A 1071 20.10 34.25 19.59
N ALA A 1072 21.21 34.80 20.10
CA ALA A 1072 21.46 34.88 21.54
C ALA A 1072 20.41 35.76 22.24
N THR A 1073 20.10 36.94 21.69
CA THR A 1073 19.12 37.84 22.30
C THR A 1073 17.68 37.32 22.17
N ASN A 1074 17.30 36.70 21.04
CA ASN A 1074 15.99 36.07 20.89
C ASN A 1074 15.80 34.90 21.85
N TYR A 1075 16.86 34.16 22.15
CA TYR A 1075 16.80 33.10 23.15
C TYR A 1075 16.75 33.65 24.57
N ILE A 1076 17.67 34.57 24.93
CA ILE A 1076 17.73 35.19 26.26
C ILE A 1076 16.42 35.89 26.61
N PHE A 1077 15.81 36.62 25.67
CA PHE A 1077 14.58 37.38 25.92
C PHE A 1077 13.31 36.67 25.42
N GLY A 1078 13.39 35.38 25.06
CA GLY A 1078 12.26 34.66 24.45
C GLY A 1078 10.96 34.72 25.27
N PHE A 1079 11.08 34.85 26.59
CA PHE A 1079 9.96 34.93 27.53
C PHE A 1079 9.29 36.32 27.62
N ASN A 1080 9.93 37.40 27.16
CA ASN A 1080 9.39 38.76 27.29
C ASN A 1080 9.96 39.75 26.25
N MET A 1081 9.17 40.07 25.22
CA MET A 1081 9.55 41.01 24.17
C MET A 1081 9.67 42.48 24.65
N ASN A 1082 8.88 42.91 25.64
CA ASN A 1082 8.99 44.28 26.16
C ASN A 1082 10.34 44.52 26.86
N LEU A 1083 10.83 43.51 27.59
CA LEU A 1083 12.16 43.56 28.19
C LEU A 1083 13.24 43.58 27.11
N LYS A 1084 13.08 42.76 26.07
CA LYS A 1084 13.95 42.78 24.88
C LYS A 1084 14.07 44.19 24.34
N ASP A 1085 12.96 44.84 23.99
CA ASP A 1085 12.97 46.17 23.36
C ASP A 1085 13.60 47.26 24.26
N SER A 1086 13.51 47.10 25.58
CA SER A 1086 14.05 48.08 26.54
C SER A 1086 15.55 47.92 26.85
N LEU A 1087 16.07 46.68 26.75
CA LEU A 1087 17.43 46.29 27.16
C LEU A 1087 18.34 45.89 25.99
N MET A 1088 17.75 45.58 24.84
CA MET A 1088 18.46 45.40 23.57
C MET A 1088 19.28 46.65 23.29
N ASP A 1089 20.51 46.44 22.83
CA ASP A 1089 21.53 47.49 22.62
C ASP A 1089 22.00 48.26 23.87
N LYS A 1090 21.55 47.92 25.08
CA LYS A 1090 22.14 48.45 26.34
C LYS A 1090 23.03 47.41 27.01
N HIS A 1091 22.45 46.27 27.36
CA HIS A 1091 23.15 45.22 28.12
C HIS A 1091 23.78 44.17 27.21
N PHE A 1092 23.20 43.99 26.03
CA PHE A 1092 23.68 43.06 25.02
C PHE A 1092 24.03 43.82 23.74
N LYS A 1093 25.29 43.73 23.30
CA LYS A 1093 25.81 44.48 22.15
C LYS A 1093 26.37 43.55 21.07
N GLN A 1094 26.23 43.95 19.80
CA GLN A 1094 26.91 43.32 18.68
C GLN A 1094 28.35 43.85 18.56
N ILE A 1095 29.30 43.20 19.24
CA ILE A 1095 30.72 43.56 19.28
C ILE A 1095 31.57 42.28 19.22
N ASP A 1096 32.47 42.20 18.26
CA ASP A 1096 33.48 41.14 18.20
C ASP A 1096 34.61 41.40 19.22
N ALA A 1097 34.39 40.93 20.44
CA ALA A 1097 35.36 41.06 21.53
C ALA A 1097 36.69 40.34 21.26
N ALA A 1098 36.71 39.33 20.39
CA ALA A 1098 37.95 38.60 20.09
C ALA A 1098 38.97 39.51 19.39
N LYS A 1099 38.50 40.43 18.54
CA LYS A 1099 39.34 41.45 17.91
C LYS A 1099 40.02 42.35 18.94
N TYR A 1100 39.26 42.89 19.89
CA TYR A 1100 39.79 43.75 20.96
C TYR A 1100 40.68 42.99 21.94
N ALA A 1101 40.40 41.71 22.18
CA ALA A 1101 41.26 40.85 22.99
C ALA A 1101 42.63 40.63 22.32
N GLN A 1102 42.67 40.39 21.00
CA GLN A 1102 43.91 40.27 20.23
C GLN A 1102 44.72 41.57 20.22
N GLU A 1103 44.03 42.71 20.19
CA GLU A 1103 44.64 44.04 20.22
C GLU A 1103 45.01 44.52 21.65
N GLY A 1104 44.65 43.75 22.69
CA GLY A 1104 44.91 44.08 24.10
C GLY A 1104 44.03 45.22 24.66
N THR A 1105 42.96 45.59 23.98
CA THR A 1105 42.06 46.73 24.28
C THR A 1105 40.68 46.30 24.80
N LEU A 1106 40.50 45.01 25.15
CA LEU A 1106 39.23 44.46 25.62
C LEU A 1106 38.67 45.20 26.85
N GLN A 1107 39.52 45.62 27.78
CA GLN A 1107 39.08 46.34 28.96
C GLN A 1107 38.50 47.73 28.62
N ASP A 1108 39.09 48.42 27.64
CA ASP A 1108 38.65 49.75 27.23
C ASP A 1108 37.27 49.69 26.58
N ILE A 1109 37.02 48.67 25.76
CA ILE A 1109 35.71 48.47 25.12
C ILE A 1109 34.64 48.08 26.14
N VAL A 1110 34.94 47.21 27.10
CA VAL A 1110 34.00 46.85 28.18
C VAL A 1110 33.64 48.07 29.02
N GLN A 1111 34.63 48.88 29.42
CA GLN A 1111 34.38 50.09 30.18
C GLN A 1111 33.60 51.15 29.37
N ARG A 1112 33.85 51.25 28.07
CA ARG A 1112 33.13 52.19 27.20
C ARG A 1112 31.66 51.82 27.03
N GLU A 1113 31.37 50.54 26.88
CA GLU A 1113 30.00 50.08 26.57
C GLU A 1113 29.15 49.82 27.81
N PHE A 1114 29.75 49.39 28.92
CA PHE A 1114 29.03 49.02 30.15
C PHE A 1114 29.44 49.82 31.40
N GLY A 1115 30.42 50.73 31.29
CA GLY A 1115 30.99 51.42 32.45
C GLY A 1115 30.26 52.69 32.89
N GLU A 1116 29.25 53.18 32.15
CA GLU A 1116 28.49 54.40 32.47
C GLU A 1116 27.21 54.15 33.28
N GLU A 1117 26.87 52.89 33.62
CA GLU A 1117 25.70 52.54 34.45
C GLU A 1117 25.99 52.62 35.96
N GLN A 1118 26.47 53.79 36.43
CA GLN A 1118 26.54 54.11 37.86
C GLN A 1118 25.32 54.87 38.37
#